data_AF-A0A1B8TU78-F1
#
_entry.id   AF-A0A1B8TU78-F1
#
_cell.length_a   1.000
_cell.length_b   1.000
_cell.length_c   1.000
_cell.angle_alpha   90.00
_cell.angle_beta   90.00
_cell.angle_gamma   90.00
#
_symmetry.space_group_name_H-M   'P 1'
#
loop_
_entity.id
_entity.type
_entity.pdbx_description
1 polymer ?
#
loop_
_entity_poly.entity_id
_entity_poly.type
_entity_poly.pdbx_seq_one_letter_code
_entity_poly.pdbx_strand_id
1 'polypeptide(L)'
;MIDELKKELQQIIHQEKEKEIIPFLKKITFKEKKALVPFLKKYKEQIFETYTVEEKSKWGLSFSRKDKHSIEKRDLITKVCFVCYNKTDFKKAFWNSVNIITSDEYINDIIPWYVPNWYSNLINEENSWSLDYLKTMFLMSKGLLEPSNNLIVSKLPNAIIDSKTINGINVNSYTPEVLESYSVTLNEHIWLIFEEDSSINNNYINYRLNNYNKKNDVWIDTFIDLVEAKKLDRNKVLEASILTSTKNFNQNLTGWFFDLFIKLAPTNDEVLALQNELFSALNSPHSKVVNTVLRFFKKVGNLKKFQQLNFIENCSILLNSETKSVVNSTLILLDKIAKSNNKLVEDICLKTTEALLNVDDKIQLRASKIISKYGNIDSVELKDEVNLYQESLFYSSKKVLSVFIEGSEEDELAIEEELSTQILTESNRVEVYSTFDELLFFVSQVLDNNGVHHIDLFLSYAPRLNLLINSENVSKLEPIFKRALDLTFSFENRNSQIGELEFKAAYYLNDFSEILMEKYANELQNFKNYKTNKIQKLKKENFFRHYKGNLKEIEYQSINNRVYHIHQSLFIASKKLIQAKMALEFLSTPTHYPCWVAPEILIDRIKKYENSTIKINPYDIQIAIARLPLNEFDDSLLHKINEIRNKEIQETLKYFYNFLPLKEANVLRKDVWMQAVLCKKNSDDINYFKETFEYKLEKETTDYKWDCKLQDHIYNVYDYEKRKNVYKTIQKKEIRFFTTKEKIKETFIQQIKSYLNPKKENSIVSMYSYIRFNKRQYETVITPKDDVKFLNLAPNNPEVFLQQVVKYVLSESTFTSETNKKNMVNILKGLFDIWCRKDYQESVYLFLAASFLCSDKVSRELAAEIWIKAVSENNFKTELFGRVLGKLQYNEYGSFKRFTDLLTLNLLNISKNHNRNLLVLLNAMIANMNEKPLRNTKKLVDILFELKQAFKDFELSDKTKDKLTLWSKTKSLSLVIKKII
;
A
#
# COMPACT_ATOMS: atom_id res chain seq x y z
N MET A 1 11.77 -50.38 -33.56
CA MET A 1 11.23 -49.14 -34.15
C MET A 1 11.51 -47.89 -33.30
N ILE A 2 10.79 -47.60 -32.20
CA ILE A 2 11.01 -46.32 -31.47
C ILE A 2 12.40 -46.22 -30.81
N ASP A 3 12.96 -47.33 -30.32
CA ASP A 3 14.31 -47.33 -29.74
C ASP A 3 15.43 -47.23 -30.79
N GLU A 4 15.16 -47.62 -32.04
CA GLU A 4 16.07 -47.38 -33.17
C GLU A 4 16.08 -45.91 -33.53
N LEU A 5 14.91 -45.26 -33.59
CA LEU A 5 14.80 -43.81 -33.82
C LEU A 5 15.52 -42.99 -32.73
N LYS A 6 15.46 -43.43 -31.45
CA LYS A 6 16.21 -42.78 -30.37
C LYS A 6 17.73 -42.90 -30.60
N LYS A 7 18.22 -44.08 -30.98
CA LYS A 7 19.65 -44.32 -31.25
C LYS A 7 20.13 -43.52 -32.46
N GLU A 8 19.37 -43.50 -33.54
CA GLU A 8 19.66 -42.72 -34.76
C GLU A 8 19.74 -41.22 -34.42
N LEU A 9 18.75 -40.68 -33.69
CA LEU A 9 18.75 -39.29 -33.24
C LEU A 9 19.95 -38.96 -32.32
N GLN A 10 20.26 -39.84 -31.37
CA GLN A 10 21.42 -39.66 -30.49
C GLN A 10 22.71 -39.64 -31.32
N GLN A 11 22.86 -40.51 -32.32
CA GLN A 11 24.04 -40.53 -33.17
C GLN A 11 24.19 -39.22 -33.96
N ILE A 12 23.10 -38.73 -34.57
CA ILE A 12 23.10 -37.45 -35.30
C ILE A 12 23.53 -36.29 -34.39
N ILE A 13 23.00 -36.22 -33.16
CA ILE A 13 23.31 -35.14 -32.22
C ILE A 13 24.73 -35.26 -31.65
N HIS A 14 25.19 -36.46 -31.27
CA HIS A 14 26.54 -36.62 -30.70
C HIS A 14 27.64 -36.33 -31.71
N GLN A 15 27.40 -36.65 -32.99
CA GLN A 15 28.31 -36.44 -34.12
C GLN A 15 28.11 -35.08 -34.81
N GLU A 16 27.17 -34.24 -34.32
CA GLU A 16 26.91 -32.88 -34.83
C GLU A 16 26.60 -32.85 -36.34
N LYS A 17 25.88 -33.88 -36.80
CA LYS A 17 25.55 -34.09 -38.22
C LYS A 17 24.38 -33.22 -38.66
N GLU A 18 24.62 -31.92 -38.80
CA GLU A 18 23.59 -30.93 -39.12
C GLU A 18 22.81 -31.24 -40.40
N LYS A 19 23.49 -31.69 -41.47
CA LYS A 19 22.84 -32.04 -42.74
C LYS A 19 21.90 -33.25 -42.64
N GLU A 20 22.04 -34.09 -41.60
CA GLU A 20 21.24 -35.30 -41.42
C GLU A 20 19.97 -35.07 -40.56
N ILE A 21 19.88 -33.95 -39.83
CA ILE A 21 18.76 -33.71 -38.90
C ILE A 21 17.42 -33.48 -39.59
N ILE A 22 17.39 -32.66 -40.65
CA ILE A 22 16.15 -32.38 -41.40
C ILE A 22 15.64 -33.64 -42.12
N PRO A 23 16.47 -34.42 -42.86
CA PRO A 23 16.07 -35.70 -43.42
C PRO A 23 15.48 -36.67 -42.38
N PHE A 24 16.11 -36.76 -41.20
CA PHE A 24 15.59 -37.57 -40.09
C PHE A 24 14.20 -37.11 -39.63
N LEU A 25 14.01 -35.79 -39.43
CA LEU A 25 12.73 -35.23 -38.98
C LEU A 25 11.59 -35.33 -40.02
N LYS A 26 11.92 -35.36 -41.30
CA LYS A 26 10.95 -35.61 -42.40
C LYS A 26 10.52 -37.07 -42.48
N LYS A 27 11.38 -38.02 -42.09
CA LYS A 27 11.12 -39.47 -42.14
C LYS A 27 10.17 -39.94 -41.03
N ILE A 28 10.12 -39.28 -39.88
CA ILE A 28 9.33 -39.71 -38.72
C ILE A 28 7.84 -39.32 -38.81
N THR A 29 6.96 -40.26 -38.48
CA THR A 29 5.49 -40.07 -38.47
C THR A 29 5.01 -39.29 -37.24
N PHE A 30 3.77 -38.78 -37.29
CA PHE A 30 3.17 -38.08 -36.15
C PHE A 30 3.11 -38.93 -34.86
N LYS A 31 2.80 -40.24 -34.99
CA LYS A 31 2.77 -41.17 -33.85
C LYS A 31 4.16 -41.35 -33.24
N GLU A 32 5.20 -41.39 -34.06
CA GLU A 32 6.60 -41.50 -33.61
C GLU A 32 7.11 -40.21 -32.97
N LYS A 33 6.79 -39.03 -33.54
CA LYS A 33 7.08 -37.73 -32.92
C LYS A 33 6.54 -37.66 -31.49
N LYS A 34 5.27 -38.05 -31.29
CA LYS A 34 4.64 -38.10 -29.97
C LYS A 34 5.32 -39.10 -29.02
N ALA A 35 5.74 -40.26 -29.54
CA ALA A 35 6.44 -41.28 -28.76
C ALA A 35 7.88 -40.89 -28.38
N LEU A 36 8.52 -39.95 -29.10
CA LEU A 36 9.84 -39.42 -28.78
C LEU A 36 9.82 -38.38 -27.65
N VAL A 37 8.69 -37.70 -27.39
CA VAL A 37 8.60 -36.61 -26.40
C VAL A 37 9.13 -36.97 -25.00
N PRO A 38 8.78 -38.12 -24.39
CA PRO A 38 9.30 -38.47 -23.06
C PRO A 38 10.82 -38.65 -23.02
N PHE A 39 11.41 -39.12 -24.12
CA PHE A 39 12.86 -39.25 -24.28
C PHE A 39 13.50 -37.88 -24.45
N LEU A 40 12.95 -37.05 -25.35
CA LEU A 40 13.46 -35.71 -25.63
C LEU A 40 13.49 -34.81 -24.40
N LYS A 41 12.51 -34.91 -23.49
CA LYS A 41 12.51 -34.14 -22.24
C LYS A 41 13.77 -34.40 -21.41
N LYS A 42 14.11 -35.67 -21.21
CA LYS A 42 15.33 -36.08 -20.49
C LYS A 42 16.60 -35.74 -21.27
N TYR A 43 16.58 -35.99 -22.57
CA TYR A 43 17.77 -35.82 -23.41
C TYR A 43 18.13 -34.34 -23.61
N LYS A 44 17.14 -33.46 -23.74
CA LYS A 44 17.33 -32.01 -23.75
C LYS A 44 17.94 -31.51 -22.44
N GLU A 45 17.48 -31.99 -21.30
CA GLU A 45 18.06 -31.61 -19.99
C GLU A 45 19.54 -31.99 -19.90
N GLN A 46 19.94 -33.15 -20.43
CA GLN A 46 21.32 -33.57 -20.50
C GLN A 46 22.16 -32.66 -21.41
N ILE A 47 21.67 -32.36 -22.63
CA ILE A 47 22.38 -31.50 -23.58
C ILE A 47 22.50 -30.05 -23.08
N PHE A 48 21.55 -29.57 -22.28
CA PHE A 48 21.57 -28.22 -21.71
C PHE A 48 22.21 -28.14 -20.32
N GLU A 49 22.88 -29.19 -19.86
CA GLU A 49 23.60 -29.19 -18.58
C GLU A 49 24.69 -28.11 -18.56
N THR A 50 24.77 -27.36 -17.46
CA THR A 50 25.79 -26.33 -17.24
C THR A 50 26.66 -26.70 -16.05
N TYR A 51 27.93 -26.31 -16.07
CA TYR A 51 28.84 -26.44 -14.94
C TYR A 51 29.33 -25.07 -14.48
N THR A 52 29.63 -24.95 -13.19
CA THR A 52 30.14 -23.71 -12.60
C THR A 52 31.66 -23.64 -12.78
N VAL A 53 32.13 -22.50 -13.30
CA VAL A 53 33.53 -22.14 -13.36
C VAL A 53 33.81 -21.09 -12.30
N GLU A 54 34.83 -21.35 -11.49
CA GLU A 54 35.35 -20.43 -10.49
C GLU A 54 36.48 -19.61 -11.13
N GLU A 55 36.27 -18.31 -11.26
CA GLU A 55 37.29 -17.38 -11.75
C GLU A 55 37.70 -16.44 -10.61
N LYS A 56 38.96 -16.56 -10.19
CA LYS A 56 39.59 -15.62 -9.27
C LYS A 56 39.90 -14.32 -10.02
N SER A 57 39.21 -13.26 -9.65
CA SER A 57 39.52 -11.91 -10.09
C SER A 57 40.19 -11.11 -8.97
N LYS A 58 40.76 -9.95 -9.32
CA LYS A 58 41.27 -8.96 -8.33
C LYS A 58 40.21 -8.45 -7.34
N TRP A 59 38.92 -8.70 -7.62
CA TRP A 59 37.78 -8.30 -6.80
C TRP A 59 37.19 -9.46 -5.97
N GLY A 60 37.86 -10.62 -5.97
CA GLY A 60 37.42 -11.83 -5.27
C GLY A 60 37.01 -12.96 -6.22
N LEU A 61 36.41 -13.98 -5.62
CA LEU A 61 35.90 -15.17 -6.30
C LEU A 61 34.63 -14.84 -7.07
N SER A 62 34.67 -15.00 -8.40
CA SER A 62 33.51 -14.90 -9.26
C SER A 62 33.13 -16.29 -9.77
N PHE A 63 31.83 -16.56 -9.85
CA PHE A 63 31.29 -17.82 -10.35
C PHE A 63 30.54 -17.53 -11.65
N SER A 64 30.93 -18.19 -12.74
CA SER A 64 30.22 -18.15 -14.03
C SER A 64 29.71 -19.55 -14.39
N ARG A 65 28.58 -19.66 -15.09
CA ARG A 65 28.09 -20.95 -15.61
C ARG A 65 28.54 -21.11 -17.05
N LYS A 66 29.17 -22.23 -17.39
CA LYS A 66 29.50 -22.62 -18.77
C LYS A 66 28.65 -23.81 -19.18
N ASP A 67 28.25 -23.84 -20.45
CA ASP A 67 27.51 -24.95 -21.03
C ASP A 67 28.44 -26.17 -21.20
N LYS A 68 27.94 -27.36 -20.87
CA LYS A 68 28.71 -28.62 -20.96
C LYS A 68 28.83 -29.15 -22.39
N HIS A 69 27.90 -28.76 -23.26
CA HIS A 69 27.81 -29.19 -24.64
C HIS A 69 27.87 -28.00 -25.61
N SER A 70 28.29 -28.28 -26.84
CA SER A 70 28.46 -27.31 -27.92
C SER A 70 27.14 -26.63 -28.32
N ILE A 71 27.24 -25.46 -28.93
CA ILE A 71 26.08 -24.69 -29.39
C ILE A 71 25.34 -25.46 -30.48
N GLU A 72 26.08 -26.13 -31.35
CA GLU A 72 25.62 -26.98 -32.45
C GLU A 72 24.75 -28.12 -31.91
N LYS A 73 25.18 -28.81 -30.84
CA LYS A 73 24.36 -29.85 -30.19
C LYS A 73 23.05 -29.31 -29.65
N ARG A 74 23.10 -28.13 -29.04
CA ARG A 74 21.94 -27.45 -28.45
C ARG A 74 20.98 -26.97 -29.53
N ASP A 75 21.48 -26.52 -30.67
CA ASP A 75 20.65 -26.15 -31.80
C ASP A 75 19.95 -27.36 -32.42
N LEU A 76 20.68 -28.45 -32.71
CA LEU A 76 20.08 -29.68 -33.26
C LEU A 76 18.96 -30.24 -32.39
N ILE A 77 19.16 -30.30 -31.07
CA ILE A 77 18.09 -30.76 -30.16
C ILE A 77 16.93 -29.75 -30.10
N THR A 78 17.18 -28.45 -30.29
CA THR A 78 16.13 -27.44 -30.34
C THR A 78 15.25 -27.61 -31.58
N LYS A 79 15.84 -27.85 -32.76
CA LYS A 79 15.13 -28.20 -34.00
C LYS A 79 14.24 -29.44 -33.82
N VAL A 80 14.76 -30.47 -33.16
CA VAL A 80 14.01 -31.70 -32.88
C VAL A 80 12.86 -31.45 -31.91
N CYS A 81 13.10 -30.67 -30.85
CA CYS A 81 12.07 -30.29 -29.89
C CYS A 81 10.97 -29.47 -30.57
N PHE A 82 11.31 -28.54 -31.45
CA PHE A 82 10.33 -27.77 -32.22
C PHE A 82 9.40 -28.66 -33.05
N VAL A 83 9.96 -29.71 -33.68
CA VAL A 83 9.16 -30.65 -34.50
C VAL A 83 8.34 -31.64 -33.67
N CYS A 84 8.83 -32.04 -32.48
CA CYS A 84 8.18 -33.11 -31.71
C CYS A 84 7.28 -32.62 -30.56
N TYR A 85 7.55 -31.44 -30.00
CA TYR A 85 6.80 -30.92 -28.85
C TYR A 85 5.47 -30.27 -29.24
N ASN A 86 4.54 -30.32 -28.29
CA ASN A 86 3.38 -29.41 -28.30
C ASN A 86 3.81 -28.02 -27.77
N LYS A 87 2.92 -27.05 -27.92
CA LYS A 87 3.12 -25.66 -27.45
C LYS A 87 3.64 -25.58 -26.01
N THR A 88 2.98 -26.26 -25.07
CA THR A 88 3.29 -26.18 -23.64
C THR A 88 4.66 -26.76 -23.33
N ASP A 89 5.01 -27.88 -23.96
CA ASP A 89 6.31 -28.53 -23.76
C ASP A 89 7.45 -27.70 -24.36
N PHE A 90 7.24 -27.09 -25.53
CA PHE A 90 8.22 -26.21 -26.16
C PHE A 90 8.46 -24.93 -25.35
N LYS A 91 7.39 -24.26 -24.93
CA LYS A 91 7.46 -23.05 -24.09
C LYS A 91 8.15 -23.31 -22.75
N LYS A 92 7.89 -24.46 -22.11
CA LYS A 92 8.61 -24.85 -20.87
C LYS A 92 10.08 -25.16 -21.12
N ALA A 93 10.42 -25.64 -22.30
CA ALA A 93 11.79 -26.02 -22.62
C ALA A 93 12.69 -24.82 -22.94
N PHE A 94 12.16 -23.74 -23.52
CA PHE A 94 12.96 -22.61 -24.01
C PHE A 94 12.39 -21.26 -23.58
N TRP A 95 13.22 -20.44 -22.91
CA TRP A 95 12.82 -19.15 -22.33
C TRP A 95 12.55 -18.04 -23.38
N ASN A 96 13.17 -18.10 -24.56
CA ASN A 96 12.97 -17.14 -25.65
C ASN A 96 12.47 -17.85 -26.91
N SER A 97 11.33 -18.53 -26.78
CA SER A 97 10.86 -19.50 -27.78
C SER A 97 10.48 -18.84 -29.11
N VAL A 98 9.87 -17.64 -29.07
CA VAL A 98 9.54 -16.89 -30.29
C VAL A 98 10.77 -16.48 -31.10
N ASN A 99 11.84 -15.96 -30.47
CA ASN A 99 13.04 -15.55 -31.19
C ASN A 99 13.70 -16.71 -31.95
N ILE A 100 13.62 -17.92 -31.39
CA ILE A 100 14.16 -19.12 -32.03
C ILE A 100 13.36 -19.42 -33.31
N ILE A 101 12.03 -19.47 -33.21
CA ILE A 101 11.17 -19.94 -34.30
C ILE A 101 10.91 -18.88 -35.39
N THR A 102 11.29 -17.63 -35.15
CA THR A 102 11.24 -16.51 -36.12
C THR A 102 12.63 -16.12 -36.64
N SER A 103 13.68 -16.88 -36.31
CA SER A 103 15.00 -16.68 -36.90
C SER A 103 14.98 -17.01 -38.40
N ASP A 104 15.89 -16.42 -39.16
CA ASP A 104 15.96 -16.65 -40.62
C ASP A 104 16.23 -18.13 -40.94
N GLU A 105 17.00 -18.81 -40.09
CA GLU A 105 17.26 -20.25 -40.20
C GLU A 105 15.98 -21.07 -40.09
N TYR A 106 15.13 -20.83 -39.08
CA TYR A 106 13.89 -21.60 -38.94
C TYR A 106 12.91 -21.27 -40.08
N ILE A 107 12.81 -19.99 -40.46
CA ILE A 107 11.94 -19.54 -41.55
C ILE A 107 12.36 -20.14 -42.89
N ASN A 108 13.66 -20.28 -43.17
CA ASN A 108 14.17 -20.77 -44.45
C ASN A 108 14.34 -22.29 -44.50
N ASP A 109 14.70 -22.95 -43.40
CA ASP A 109 15.12 -24.35 -43.43
C ASP A 109 14.10 -25.32 -42.82
N ILE A 110 13.21 -24.86 -41.93
CA ILE A 110 12.26 -25.71 -41.20
C ILE A 110 10.82 -25.43 -41.62
N ILE A 111 10.40 -24.16 -41.54
CA ILE A 111 9.04 -23.71 -41.84
C ILE A 111 8.54 -24.15 -43.22
N PRO A 112 9.34 -24.19 -44.31
CA PRO A 112 8.84 -24.58 -45.63
C PRO A 112 8.30 -26.02 -45.72
N TRP A 113 8.65 -26.90 -44.78
CA TRP A 113 8.17 -28.28 -44.76
C TRP A 113 7.49 -28.69 -43.45
N TYR A 114 7.55 -27.85 -42.41
CA TYR A 114 6.88 -28.12 -41.14
C TYR A 114 6.50 -26.83 -40.40
N VAL A 115 5.19 -26.60 -40.29
CA VAL A 115 4.60 -25.53 -39.48
C VAL A 115 3.68 -26.16 -38.44
N PRO A 116 4.00 -26.08 -37.13
CA PRO A 116 3.10 -26.55 -36.09
C PRO A 116 1.80 -25.73 -36.05
N ASN A 117 0.66 -26.39 -35.79
CA ASN A 117 -0.64 -25.69 -35.61
C ASN A 117 -0.65 -24.66 -34.46
N TRP A 118 0.32 -24.74 -33.55
CA TRP A 118 0.47 -23.80 -32.44
C TRP A 118 1.41 -22.62 -32.73
N TYR A 119 2.04 -22.56 -33.90
CA TYR A 119 3.05 -21.55 -34.26
C TYR A 119 2.53 -20.12 -34.11
N SER A 120 1.43 -19.80 -34.82
CA SER A 120 0.77 -18.48 -34.75
C SER A 120 0.35 -18.13 -33.32
N ASN A 121 -0.26 -19.08 -32.61
CA ASN A 121 -0.72 -18.88 -31.23
C ASN A 121 0.43 -18.57 -30.25
N LEU A 122 1.58 -19.24 -30.39
CA LEU A 122 2.74 -19.01 -29.53
C LEU A 122 3.32 -17.61 -29.71
N ILE A 123 3.42 -17.14 -30.96
CA ILE A 123 3.92 -15.79 -31.29
C ILE A 123 3.02 -14.73 -30.66
N ASN A 124 1.70 -14.88 -30.78
CA ASN A 124 0.72 -13.99 -30.17
C ASN A 124 0.80 -13.98 -28.62
N GLU A 125 0.96 -15.15 -27.99
CA GLU A 125 0.99 -15.28 -26.52
C GLU A 125 2.26 -14.71 -25.87
N GLU A 126 3.44 -14.85 -26.50
CA GLU A 126 4.70 -14.38 -25.90
C GLU A 126 5.02 -12.92 -26.22
N ASN A 127 4.49 -12.37 -27.32
CA ASN A 127 4.70 -10.98 -27.73
C ASN A 127 6.18 -10.53 -27.63
N SER A 128 7.10 -11.38 -28.11
CA SER A 128 8.54 -11.22 -27.86
C SER A 128 9.11 -9.89 -28.35
N TRP A 129 9.96 -9.26 -27.53
CA TRP A 129 10.66 -8.01 -27.84
C TRP A 129 11.61 -8.12 -29.05
N SER A 130 12.03 -9.34 -29.40
CA SER A 130 12.88 -9.61 -30.56
C SER A 130 12.14 -9.58 -31.91
N LEU A 131 10.81 -9.66 -31.90
CA LEU A 131 10.00 -9.62 -33.12
C LEU A 131 9.54 -8.17 -33.38
N ASP A 132 9.98 -7.59 -34.49
CA ASP A 132 9.56 -6.25 -34.92
C ASP A 132 8.29 -6.28 -35.79
N TYR A 133 7.77 -5.09 -36.12
CA TYR A 133 6.55 -4.94 -36.92
C TYR A 133 6.73 -5.46 -38.36
N LEU A 134 7.86 -5.16 -39.01
CA LEU A 134 8.09 -5.56 -40.39
C LEU A 134 8.17 -7.08 -40.54
N LYS A 135 8.84 -7.76 -39.61
CA LYS A 135 8.92 -9.21 -39.57
C LYS A 135 7.57 -9.84 -39.23
N THR A 136 6.77 -9.20 -38.37
CA THR A 136 5.37 -9.59 -38.14
C THR A 136 4.55 -9.52 -39.44
N MET A 137 4.67 -8.42 -40.19
CA MET A 137 3.99 -8.25 -41.48
C MET A 137 4.48 -9.24 -42.55
N PHE A 138 5.78 -9.53 -42.58
CA PHE A 138 6.35 -10.53 -43.46
C PHE A 138 5.75 -11.92 -43.19
N LEU A 139 5.69 -12.34 -41.92
CA LEU A 139 5.10 -13.63 -41.55
C LEU A 139 3.61 -13.70 -41.90
N MET A 140 2.86 -12.60 -41.71
CA MET A 140 1.46 -12.48 -42.12
C MET A 140 1.31 -12.62 -43.64
N SER A 141 2.14 -11.93 -44.43
CA SER A 141 2.10 -12.00 -45.90
C SER A 141 2.39 -13.40 -46.45
N LYS A 142 3.10 -14.23 -45.68
CA LYS A 142 3.39 -15.64 -46.00
C LYS A 142 2.34 -16.62 -45.48
N GLY A 143 1.29 -16.15 -44.81
CA GLY A 143 0.26 -16.99 -44.19
C GLY A 143 0.76 -17.80 -42.99
N LEU A 144 1.88 -17.41 -42.39
CA LEU A 144 2.50 -18.11 -41.25
C LEU A 144 2.01 -17.60 -39.90
N LEU A 145 1.49 -16.37 -39.86
CA LEU A 145 1.03 -15.70 -38.66
C LEU A 145 -0.29 -14.99 -38.95
N GLU A 146 -1.27 -15.25 -38.10
CA GLU A 146 -2.46 -14.40 -37.97
C GLU A 146 -2.23 -13.52 -36.73
N PRO A 147 -1.76 -12.27 -36.89
CA PRO A 147 -1.39 -11.45 -35.76
C PRO A 147 -2.66 -10.98 -35.03
N SER A 148 -2.69 -11.17 -33.71
CA SER A 148 -3.71 -10.59 -32.84
C SER A 148 -3.58 -9.08 -32.79
N ASN A 149 -4.68 -8.38 -32.47
CA ASN A 149 -4.66 -6.92 -32.29
C ASN A 149 -3.58 -6.49 -31.28
N ASN A 150 -3.45 -7.22 -30.16
CA ASN A 150 -2.46 -6.94 -29.12
C ASN A 150 -1.01 -7.00 -29.65
N LEU A 151 -0.70 -7.98 -30.50
CA LEU A 151 0.61 -8.08 -31.13
C LEU A 151 0.87 -6.91 -32.08
N ILE A 152 -0.13 -6.51 -32.87
CA ILE A 152 0.01 -5.37 -33.78
C ILE A 152 0.29 -4.08 -33.02
N VAL A 153 -0.51 -3.76 -31.99
CA VAL A 153 -0.37 -2.50 -31.23
C VAL A 153 0.88 -2.47 -30.34
N SER A 154 1.47 -3.62 -30.00
CA SER A 154 2.74 -3.66 -29.28
C SER A 154 3.95 -3.39 -30.20
N LYS A 155 3.85 -3.72 -31.49
CA LYS A 155 4.97 -3.60 -32.45
C LYS A 155 4.91 -2.34 -33.29
N LEU A 156 3.73 -1.94 -33.75
CA LEU A 156 3.56 -0.82 -34.67
C LEU A 156 4.15 0.51 -34.15
N PRO A 157 4.00 0.89 -32.86
CA PRO A 157 4.58 2.14 -32.35
C PRO A 157 6.09 2.27 -32.58
N ASN A 158 6.85 1.16 -32.53
CA ASN A 158 8.30 1.20 -32.74
C ASN A 158 8.71 1.07 -34.20
N ALA A 159 7.78 0.83 -35.13
CA ALA A 159 8.09 0.57 -36.54
C ALA A 159 8.76 1.78 -37.22
N ILE A 160 8.37 3.00 -36.84
CA ILE A 160 8.86 4.26 -37.44
C ILE A 160 10.26 4.67 -36.96
N ILE A 161 10.95 3.79 -36.22
CA ILE A 161 12.30 4.03 -35.70
C ILE A 161 13.23 2.91 -36.14
N ASP A 162 14.27 3.29 -36.87
CA ASP A 162 15.37 2.41 -37.25
C ASP A 162 16.55 2.59 -36.28
N SER A 163 16.89 1.54 -35.54
CA SER A 163 17.99 1.51 -34.57
C SER A 163 19.16 0.69 -35.10
N LYS A 164 20.31 1.33 -35.29
CA LYS A 164 21.55 0.69 -35.79
C LYS A 164 22.73 0.95 -34.86
N THR A 165 23.56 -0.06 -34.65
CA THR A 165 24.84 0.11 -33.93
C THR A 165 25.95 0.42 -34.95
N ILE A 166 26.47 1.64 -34.91
CA ILE A 166 27.58 2.08 -35.78
C ILE A 166 28.77 2.38 -34.87
N ASN A 167 29.90 1.70 -35.08
CA ASN A 167 31.13 1.85 -34.27
C ASN A 167 30.90 1.72 -32.75
N GLY A 168 30.01 0.83 -32.32
CA GLY A 168 29.66 0.62 -30.90
C GLY A 168 28.74 1.69 -30.31
N ILE A 169 28.21 2.60 -31.13
CA ILE A 169 27.26 3.64 -30.73
C ILE A 169 25.89 3.30 -31.33
N ASN A 170 24.84 3.31 -30.50
CA ASN A 170 23.47 3.17 -30.99
C ASN A 170 22.99 4.47 -31.62
N VAL A 171 22.67 4.39 -32.90
CA VAL A 171 22.14 5.47 -33.73
C VAL A 171 20.69 5.16 -34.04
N ASN A 172 19.80 6.12 -33.82
CA ASN A 172 18.37 5.97 -34.07
C ASN A 172 17.92 7.00 -35.10
N SER A 173 17.12 6.57 -36.07
CA SER A 173 16.60 7.42 -37.14
C SER A 173 15.09 7.27 -37.25
N TYR A 174 14.41 8.38 -37.53
CA TYR A 174 12.98 8.42 -37.84
C TYR A 174 12.74 7.99 -39.29
N THR A 175 11.89 6.99 -39.50
CA THR A 175 11.59 6.35 -40.81
C THR A 175 10.08 6.08 -40.97
N PRO A 176 9.25 7.12 -41.16
CA PRO A 176 7.79 6.96 -41.27
C PRO A 176 7.35 6.22 -42.54
N GLU A 177 8.19 6.15 -43.58
CA GLU A 177 7.88 5.51 -44.87
C GLU A 177 7.55 4.01 -44.72
N VAL A 178 8.01 3.40 -43.63
CA VAL A 178 7.69 2.01 -43.25
C VAL A 178 6.17 1.75 -43.16
N LEU A 179 5.39 2.77 -42.78
CA LEU A 179 3.94 2.67 -42.63
C LEU A 179 3.23 2.41 -43.97
N GLU A 180 3.90 2.68 -45.08
CA GLU A 180 3.38 2.52 -46.43
C GLU A 180 3.83 1.21 -47.09
N SER A 181 4.69 0.45 -46.43
CA SER A 181 5.23 -0.81 -46.95
C SER A 181 4.15 -1.89 -47.12
N TYR A 182 3.08 -1.82 -46.32
CA TYR A 182 1.94 -2.73 -46.39
C TYR A 182 0.63 -1.92 -46.33
N SER A 183 -0.28 -2.13 -47.29
CA SER A 183 -1.53 -1.37 -47.38
C SER A 183 -2.43 -1.51 -46.14
N VAL A 184 -2.44 -2.70 -45.52
CA VAL A 184 -3.19 -2.97 -44.29
C VAL A 184 -2.72 -2.12 -43.11
N THR A 185 -1.48 -1.61 -43.13
CA THR A 185 -0.93 -0.79 -42.05
C THR A 185 -1.73 0.50 -41.85
N LEU A 186 -1.97 1.28 -42.91
CA LEU A 186 -2.75 2.53 -42.82
C LEU A 186 -4.26 2.30 -42.93
N ASN A 187 -4.70 1.22 -43.57
CA ASN A 187 -6.12 0.93 -43.73
C ASN A 187 -6.76 0.37 -42.45
N GLU A 188 -6.02 -0.45 -41.69
CA GLU A 188 -6.57 -1.21 -40.55
C GLU A 188 -5.70 -1.09 -39.29
N HIS A 189 -4.42 -1.47 -39.35
CA HIS A 189 -3.59 -1.62 -38.15
C HIS A 189 -3.37 -0.33 -37.36
N ILE A 190 -3.25 0.81 -38.05
CA ILE A 190 -3.09 2.12 -37.40
C ILE A 190 -4.30 2.51 -36.56
N TRP A 191 -5.50 2.02 -36.90
CA TRP A 191 -6.72 2.31 -36.15
C TRP A 191 -6.81 1.50 -34.85
N LEU A 192 -6.17 0.32 -34.80
CA LEU A 192 -6.10 -0.48 -33.57
C LEU A 192 -5.42 0.27 -32.42
N ILE A 193 -4.53 1.22 -32.73
CA ILE A 193 -3.87 2.07 -31.72
C ILE A 193 -4.89 2.92 -30.94
N PHE A 194 -6.01 3.31 -31.57
CA PHE A 194 -7.09 4.05 -30.91
C PHE A 194 -8.05 3.15 -30.12
N GLU A 195 -7.99 1.84 -30.36
CA GLU A 195 -8.95 0.85 -29.84
C GLU A 195 -8.37 -0.01 -28.70
N GLU A 196 -7.05 -0.21 -28.66
CA GLU A 196 -6.35 -1.07 -27.70
C GLU A 196 -5.23 -0.32 -26.94
N ASP A 197 -4.87 -0.78 -25.75
CA ASP A 197 -3.75 -0.19 -24.97
C ASP A 197 -2.42 -0.39 -25.70
N SER A 198 -1.74 0.70 -26.02
CA SER A 198 -0.52 0.73 -26.81
C SER A 198 0.57 1.58 -26.16
N SER A 199 1.81 1.35 -26.58
CA SER A 199 2.97 2.08 -26.08
C SER A 199 3.27 3.37 -26.87
N ILE A 200 2.33 3.86 -27.68
CA ILE A 200 2.55 5.02 -28.55
C ILE A 200 2.89 6.30 -27.79
N ASN A 201 2.40 6.42 -26.55
CA ASN A 201 2.66 7.55 -25.66
C ASN A 201 4.02 7.45 -24.93
N ASN A 202 4.81 6.40 -25.18
CA ASN A 202 6.16 6.32 -24.64
C ASN A 202 7.03 7.37 -25.33
N ASN A 203 7.40 8.40 -24.57
CA ASN A 203 8.27 9.48 -25.04
C ASN A 203 9.58 8.92 -25.61
N TYR A 204 9.72 9.00 -26.94
CA TYR A 204 10.99 8.77 -27.64
C TYR A 204 12.06 9.84 -27.34
N ILE A 205 11.81 10.71 -26.36
CA ILE A 205 12.76 11.70 -25.82
C ILE A 205 14.11 11.07 -25.41
N ASN A 206 14.13 9.78 -25.06
CA ASN A 206 15.37 9.04 -24.76
C ASN A 206 16.13 8.58 -26.01
N TYR A 207 15.47 8.50 -27.17
CA TYR A 207 16.11 8.26 -28.45
C TYR A 207 16.56 9.60 -29.01
N ARG A 208 17.88 9.86 -29.02
CA ARG A 208 18.43 10.91 -29.87
C ARG A 208 18.22 10.49 -31.33
N LEU A 209 17.19 11.03 -31.95
CA LEU A 209 16.88 10.79 -33.36
C LEU A 209 17.72 11.72 -34.23
N ASN A 210 18.57 11.16 -35.08
CA ASN A 210 19.57 11.95 -35.82
C ASN A 210 18.96 12.84 -36.92
N ASN A 211 17.79 12.48 -37.44
CA ASN A 211 17.13 13.13 -38.57
C ASN A 211 15.76 13.74 -38.21
N TYR A 212 15.43 13.86 -36.92
CA TYR A 212 14.16 14.44 -36.46
C TYR A 212 14.41 15.65 -35.57
N ASN A 213 13.88 16.81 -35.96
CA ASN A 213 14.12 18.11 -35.30
C ASN A 213 12.82 18.87 -34.97
N LYS A 214 11.66 18.24 -35.12
CA LYS A 214 10.37 18.88 -34.77
C LYS A 214 10.20 18.96 -33.25
N LYS A 215 9.37 19.91 -32.80
CA LYS A 215 9.17 20.23 -31.37
C LYS A 215 8.15 19.33 -30.66
N ASN A 216 7.28 18.64 -31.40
CA ASN A 216 6.27 17.77 -30.81
C ASN A 216 6.78 16.32 -30.73
N ASP A 217 5.96 15.47 -30.12
CA ASP A 217 6.14 14.02 -30.14
C ASP A 217 6.12 13.47 -31.58
N VAL A 218 6.97 12.48 -31.83
CA VAL A 218 7.22 11.91 -33.17
C VAL A 218 5.95 11.33 -33.78
N TRP A 219 5.12 10.63 -32.98
CA TRP A 219 3.88 10.06 -33.49
C TRP A 219 2.81 11.10 -33.72
N ILE A 220 2.74 12.14 -32.87
CA ILE A 220 1.82 13.26 -33.11
C ILE A 220 2.14 13.93 -34.46
N ASP A 221 3.41 14.24 -34.72
CA ASP A 221 3.82 14.85 -35.98
C ASP A 221 3.60 13.88 -37.16
N THR A 222 3.81 12.56 -36.96
CA THR A 222 3.50 11.55 -37.98
C THR A 222 2.01 11.53 -38.34
N PHE A 223 1.09 11.57 -37.36
CA PHE A 223 -0.35 11.64 -37.64
C PHE A 223 -0.73 12.93 -38.37
N ILE A 224 -0.14 14.07 -38.01
CA ILE A 224 -0.36 15.35 -38.70
C ILE A 224 0.09 15.23 -40.15
N ASP A 225 1.32 14.75 -40.39
CA ASP A 225 1.88 14.59 -41.74
C ASP A 225 1.01 13.64 -42.60
N LEU A 226 0.51 12.53 -42.02
CA LEU A 226 -0.38 11.59 -42.71
C LEU A 226 -1.75 12.20 -43.07
N VAL A 227 -2.32 13.02 -42.18
CA VAL A 227 -3.60 13.72 -42.43
C VAL A 227 -3.42 14.81 -43.49
N GLU A 228 -2.35 15.61 -43.40
CA GLU A 228 -2.04 16.66 -44.38
C GLU A 228 -1.75 16.09 -45.77
N ALA A 229 -1.06 14.94 -45.83
CA ALA A 229 -0.83 14.19 -47.05
C ALA A 229 -2.08 13.44 -47.56
N LYS A 230 -3.23 13.55 -46.88
CA LYS A 230 -4.49 12.86 -47.19
C LYS A 230 -4.38 11.33 -47.21
N LYS A 231 -3.42 10.77 -46.48
CA LYS A 231 -3.27 9.32 -46.29
C LYS A 231 -4.16 8.79 -45.17
N LEU A 232 -4.59 9.66 -44.26
CA LEU A 232 -5.61 9.39 -43.24
C LEU A 232 -6.74 10.41 -43.32
N ASP A 233 -7.97 9.96 -43.07
CA ASP A 233 -9.14 10.85 -42.99
C ASP A 233 -9.09 11.69 -41.71
N ARG A 234 -9.11 13.02 -41.87
CA ARG A 234 -9.00 13.97 -40.76
C ARG A 234 -10.14 13.82 -39.74
N ASN A 235 -11.38 13.69 -40.21
CA ASN A 235 -12.54 13.61 -39.33
C ASN A 235 -12.48 12.33 -38.50
N LYS A 236 -12.13 11.22 -39.13
CA LYS A 236 -11.95 9.93 -38.46
C LYS A 236 -10.85 9.97 -37.41
N VAL A 237 -9.73 10.65 -37.65
CA VAL A 237 -8.66 10.82 -36.64
C VAL A 237 -9.14 11.68 -35.47
N LEU A 238 -9.84 12.79 -35.73
CA LEU A 238 -10.40 13.65 -34.67
C LEU A 238 -11.41 12.90 -33.81
N GLU A 239 -12.35 12.19 -34.44
CA GLU A 239 -13.36 11.37 -33.79
C GLU A 239 -12.72 10.25 -32.94
N ALA A 240 -11.83 9.44 -33.54
CA ALA A 240 -11.14 8.35 -32.85
C ALA A 240 -10.32 8.86 -31.65
N SER A 241 -9.66 10.01 -31.77
CA SER A 241 -8.93 10.64 -30.67
C SER A 241 -9.84 10.96 -29.48
N ILE A 242 -11.05 11.46 -29.72
CA ILE A 242 -12.03 11.75 -28.67
C ILE A 242 -12.53 10.44 -28.04
N LEU A 243 -12.91 9.46 -28.86
CA LEU A 243 -13.49 8.19 -28.41
C LEU A 243 -12.51 7.34 -27.58
N THR A 244 -11.20 7.60 -27.64
CA THR A 244 -10.24 6.96 -26.72
C THR A 244 -10.56 7.20 -25.24
N SER A 245 -11.29 8.27 -24.89
CA SER A 245 -11.72 8.51 -23.51
C SER A 245 -12.69 7.46 -22.98
N THR A 246 -13.34 6.69 -23.86
CA THR A 246 -14.31 5.64 -23.49
C THR A 246 -13.69 4.24 -23.49
N LYS A 247 -12.40 4.10 -23.80
CA LYS A 247 -11.70 2.80 -23.96
C LYS A 247 -11.01 2.30 -22.68
N ASN A 248 -11.25 2.95 -21.55
CA ASN A 248 -10.63 2.63 -20.26
C ASN A 248 -9.08 2.64 -20.27
N PHE A 249 -8.48 3.47 -21.12
CA PHE A 249 -7.03 3.66 -21.16
C PHE A 249 -6.52 4.41 -19.93
N ASN A 250 -5.25 4.19 -19.60
CA ASN A 250 -4.58 4.94 -18.53
C ASN A 250 -4.51 6.46 -18.86
N GLN A 251 -4.24 7.26 -17.82
CA GLN A 251 -4.23 8.73 -17.92
C GLN A 251 -3.23 9.26 -18.96
N ASN A 252 -2.07 8.61 -19.09
CA ASN A 252 -1.01 9.07 -19.99
C ASN A 252 -1.39 8.83 -21.46
N LEU A 253 -1.88 7.63 -21.77
CA LEU A 253 -2.29 7.28 -23.12
C LEU A 253 -3.50 8.09 -23.59
N THR A 254 -4.56 8.15 -22.76
CA THR A 254 -5.73 9.00 -23.07
C THR A 254 -5.32 10.47 -23.22
N GLY A 255 -4.44 10.95 -22.32
CA GLY A 255 -3.91 12.30 -22.37
C GLY A 255 -3.09 12.61 -23.62
N TRP A 256 -2.45 11.61 -24.23
CA TRP A 256 -1.67 11.72 -25.46
C TRP A 256 -2.59 11.87 -26.69
N PHE A 257 -3.66 11.09 -26.80
CA PHE A 257 -4.65 11.24 -27.89
C PHE A 257 -5.36 12.60 -27.84
N PHE A 258 -5.65 13.10 -26.64
CA PHE A 258 -6.18 14.47 -26.52
C PHE A 258 -5.13 15.54 -26.88
N ASP A 259 -3.83 15.29 -26.69
CA ASP A 259 -2.80 16.19 -27.22
C ASP A 259 -2.76 16.16 -28.75
N LEU A 260 -2.91 14.99 -29.38
CA LEU A 260 -3.07 14.85 -30.83
C LEU A 260 -4.29 15.65 -31.33
N PHE A 261 -5.46 15.47 -30.70
CA PHE A 261 -6.68 16.23 -31.02
C PHE A 261 -6.44 17.75 -30.95
N ILE A 262 -5.72 18.23 -29.92
CA ILE A 262 -5.39 19.66 -29.78
C ILE A 262 -4.46 20.13 -30.90
N LYS A 263 -3.46 19.32 -31.25
CA LYS A 263 -2.43 19.65 -32.25
C LYS A 263 -2.97 19.64 -33.67
N LEU A 264 -3.97 18.82 -33.96
CA LEU A 264 -4.74 18.86 -35.21
C LEU A 264 -5.58 20.15 -35.35
N ALA A 265 -5.73 20.92 -34.28
CA ALA A 265 -6.37 22.23 -34.25
C ALA A 265 -7.78 22.25 -34.88
N PRO A 266 -8.77 21.50 -34.33
CA PRO A 266 -10.10 21.43 -34.88
C PRO A 266 -10.77 22.81 -34.90
N THR A 267 -11.44 23.10 -36.01
CA THR A 267 -12.23 24.30 -36.25
C THR A 267 -13.51 24.29 -35.41
N ASN A 268 -14.16 25.45 -35.28
CA ASN A 268 -15.43 25.53 -34.54
C ASN A 268 -16.53 24.66 -35.18
N ASP A 269 -16.55 24.53 -36.51
CA ASP A 269 -17.53 23.68 -37.21
C ASP A 269 -17.25 22.18 -36.99
N GLU A 270 -15.97 21.77 -37.01
CA GLU A 270 -15.58 20.39 -36.64
C GLU A 270 -15.94 20.08 -35.17
N VAL A 271 -15.73 21.03 -34.25
CA VAL A 271 -16.15 20.89 -32.84
C VAL A 271 -17.68 20.78 -32.71
N LEU A 272 -18.43 21.54 -33.51
CA LEU A 272 -19.90 21.46 -33.53
C LEU A 272 -20.40 20.14 -34.15
N ALA A 273 -19.70 19.60 -35.14
CA ALA A 273 -20.02 18.31 -35.75
C ALA A 273 -19.74 17.14 -34.78
N LEU A 274 -18.67 17.22 -33.99
CA LEU A 274 -18.23 16.19 -33.03
C LEU A 274 -18.79 16.40 -31.61
N GLN A 275 -19.91 17.10 -31.46
CA GLN A 275 -20.45 17.46 -30.14
C GLN A 275 -20.80 16.23 -29.30
N ASN A 276 -21.44 15.22 -29.90
CA ASN A 276 -21.91 14.05 -29.19
C ASN A 276 -20.73 13.25 -28.59
N GLU A 277 -19.66 13.10 -29.36
CA GLU A 277 -18.42 12.43 -28.95
C GLU A 277 -17.73 13.23 -27.86
N LEU A 278 -17.67 14.56 -28.01
CA LEU A 278 -17.11 15.45 -26.98
C LEU A 278 -17.93 15.43 -25.68
N PHE A 279 -19.26 15.34 -25.74
CA PHE A 279 -20.10 15.14 -24.57
C PHE A 279 -19.79 13.81 -23.87
N SER A 280 -19.61 12.73 -24.63
CA SER A 280 -19.20 11.44 -24.07
C SER A 280 -17.87 11.55 -23.32
N ALA A 281 -16.90 12.31 -23.85
CA ALA A 281 -15.61 12.54 -23.22
C ALA A 281 -15.66 13.37 -21.91
N LEU A 282 -16.77 14.06 -21.60
CA LEU A 282 -16.95 14.72 -20.30
C LEU A 282 -17.08 13.72 -19.14
N ASN A 283 -17.48 12.48 -19.42
CA ASN A 283 -17.54 11.39 -18.43
C ASN A 283 -16.17 10.74 -18.19
N SER A 284 -15.10 11.23 -18.83
CA SER A 284 -13.76 10.70 -18.62
C SER A 284 -13.31 10.86 -17.16
N PRO A 285 -12.71 9.82 -16.54
CA PRO A 285 -12.13 9.95 -15.20
C PRO A 285 -10.90 10.86 -15.17
N HIS A 286 -10.37 11.24 -16.35
CA HIS A 286 -9.13 12.00 -16.49
C HIS A 286 -9.42 13.49 -16.65
N SER A 287 -9.14 14.29 -15.62
CA SER A 287 -9.45 15.72 -15.62
C SER A 287 -8.80 16.52 -16.77
N LYS A 288 -7.65 16.10 -17.32
CA LYS A 288 -7.05 16.72 -18.51
C LYS A 288 -7.98 16.64 -19.73
N VAL A 289 -8.64 15.51 -19.92
CA VAL A 289 -9.60 15.26 -21.01
C VAL A 289 -10.80 16.20 -20.86
N VAL A 290 -11.45 16.16 -19.70
CA VAL A 290 -12.62 17.00 -19.39
C VAL A 290 -12.31 18.49 -19.57
N ASN A 291 -11.18 18.98 -19.03
CA ASN A 291 -10.77 20.38 -19.20
C ASN A 291 -10.49 20.74 -20.67
N THR A 292 -10.00 19.78 -21.47
CA THR A 292 -9.76 19.99 -22.90
C THR A 292 -11.08 20.16 -23.65
N VAL A 293 -12.06 19.28 -23.39
CA VAL A 293 -13.41 19.39 -23.95
C VAL A 293 -14.05 20.74 -23.56
N LEU A 294 -14.06 21.08 -22.26
CA LEU A 294 -14.61 22.34 -21.77
C LEU A 294 -13.93 23.57 -22.40
N ARG A 295 -12.64 23.48 -22.74
CA ARG A 295 -11.94 24.56 -23.45
C ARG A 295 -12.50 24.78 -24.86
N PHE A 296 -12.86 23.71 -25.58
CA PHE A 296 -13.49 23.81 -26.89
C PHE A 296 -14.95 24.25 -26.79
N PHE A 297 -15.72 23.68 -25.85
CA PHE A 297 -17.11 24.11 -25.61
C PHE A 297 -17.21 25.57 -25.19
N LYS A 298 -16.24 26.13 -24.46
CA LYS A 298 -16.18 27.58 -24.20
C LYS A 298 -16.10 28.43 -25.46
N LYS A 299 -15.52 27.94 -26.57
CA LYS A 299 -15.46 28.67 -27.83
C LYS A 299 -16.81 28.70 -28.54
N VAL A 300 -17.56 27.59 -28.51
CA VAL A 300 -18.79 27.39 -29.29
C VAL A 300 -20.09 27.51 -28.48
N GLY A 301 -20.03 27.53 -27.15
CA GLY A 301 -21.21 27.35 -26.27
C GLY A 301 -22.27 28.46 -26.34
N ASN A 302 -21.93 29.64 -26.86
CA ASN A 302 -22.88 30.72 -27.11
C ASN A 302 -23.47 30.72 -28.53
N LEU A 303 -23.12 29.73 -29.37
CA LEU A 303 -23.65 29.59 -30.72
C LEU A 303 -24.95 28.80 -30.69
N LYS A 304 -25.93 29.18 -31.52
CA LYS A 304 -27.25 28.51 -31.59
C LYS A 304 -27.18 27.02 -31.98
N LYS A 305 -26.14 26.60 -32.71
CA LYS A 305 -25.92 25.20 -33.11
C LYS A 305 -25.36 24.33 -31.96
N PHE A 306 -24.92 24.93 -30.86
CA PHE A 306 -24.43 24.19 -29.71
C PHE A 306 -25.61 23.59 -28.92
N GLN A 307 -25.51 22.34 -28.51
CA GLN A 307 -26.55 21.67 -27.73
C GLN A 307 -26.53 22.13 -26.26
N GLN A 308 -27.00 23.36 -26.00
CA GLN A 308 -26.95 24.01 -24.69
C GLN A 308 -27.71 23.23 -23.60
N LEU A 309 -28.89 22.70 -23.91
CA LEU A 309 -29.69 21.88 -22.98
C LEU A 309 -28.94 20.60 -22.58
N ASN A 310 -28.41 19.86 -23.56
CA ASN A 310 -27.61 18.66 -23.31
C ASN A 310 -26.39 18.96 -22.42
N PHE A 311 -25.75 20.11 -22.59
CA PHE A 311 -24.67 20.52 -21.68
C PHE A 311 -25.17 20.74 -20.24
N ILE A 312 -26.30 21.42 -20.05
CA ILE A 312 -26.88 21.68 -18.71
C ILE A 312 -27.23 20.35 -18.02
N GLU A 313 -27.84 19.41 -18.75
CA GLU A 313 -28.17 18.07 -18.24
C GLU A 313 -26.93 17.28 -17.80
N ASN A 314 -25.80 17.44 -18.50
CA ASN A 314 -24.52 16.79 -18.16
C ASN A 314 -23.66 17.60 -17.16
N CYS A 315 -24.11 18.75 -16.66
CA CYS A 315 -23.28 19.59 -15.79
C CYS A 315 -23.05 18.99 -14.40
N SER A 316 -23.98 18.17 -13.89
CA SER A 316 -23.93 17.71 -12.49
C SER A 316 -22.63 16.97 -12.16
N ILE A 317 -22.17 16.07 -13.04
CA ILE A 317 -20.89 15.36 -12.85
C ILE A 317 -19.68 16.32 -12.87
N LEU A 318 -19.80 17.43 -13.61
CA LEU A 318 -18.72 18.42 -13.75
C LEU A 318 -18.68 19.40 -12.59
N LEU A 319 -19.83 19.77 -12.02
CA LEU A 319 -19.92 20.67 -10.87
C LEU A 319 -19.52 19.97 -9.57
N ASN A 320 -19.77 18.67 -9.48
CA ASN A 320 -19.38 17.81 -8.35
C ASN A 320 -17.96 17.22 -8.48
N SER A 321 -17.20 17.55 -9.53
CA SER A 321 -15.84 17.03 -9.72
C SER A 321 -14.86 17.53 -8.66
N GLU A 322 -14.03 16.65 -8.10
CA GLU A 322 -12.92 17.02 -7.19
C GLU A 322 -11.91 17.98 -7.81
N THR A 323 -11.83 18.06 -9.15
CA THR A 323 -10.91 18.95 -9.85
C THR A 323 -11.47 20.37 -9.96
N LYS A 324 -10.93 21.29 -9.15
CA LYS A 324 -11.28 22.73 -9.16
C LYS A 324 -11.36 23.38 -10.55
N SER A 325 -10.44 23.04 -11.47
CA SER A 325 -10.42 23.66 -12.79
C SER A 325 -11.59 23.23 -13.68
N VAL A 326 -12.12 22.02 -13.47
CA VAL A 326 -13.29 21.48 -14.16
C VAL A 326 -14.52 22.27 -13.72
N VAL A 327 -14.85 22.26 -12.43
CA VAL A 327 -15.99 23.00 -11.85
C VAL A 327 -15.96 24.46 -12.26
N ASN A 328 -14.79 25.09 -12.13
CA ASN A 328 -14.61 26.48 -12.51
C ASN A 328 -14.84 26.74 -14.01
N SER A 329 -14.43 25.80 -14.86
CA SER A 329 -14.64 25.89 -16.31
C SER A 329 -16.10 25.70 -16.70
N THR A 330 -16.81 24.80 -16.00
CA THR A 330 -18.25 24.56 -16.15
C THR A 330 -19.03 25.80 -15.76
N LEU A 331 -18.77 26.39 -14.59
CA LEU A 331 -19.41 27.63 -14.14
C LEU A 331 -19.18 28.81 -15.12
N ILE A 332 -17.99 28.91 -15.71
CA ILE A 332 -17.71 29.92 -16.76
C ILE A 332 -18.56 29.68 -18.00
N LEU A 333 -18.76 28.42 -18.41
CA LEU A 333 -19.55 28.09 -19.57
C LEU A 333 -21.05 28.31 -19.30
N LEU A 334 -21.55 27.94 -18.12
CA LEU A 334 -22.92 28.23 -17.66
C LEU A 334 -23.20 29.75 -17.65
N ASP A 335 -22.31 30.57 -17.08
CA ASP A 335 -22.43 32.04 -17.13
C ASP A 335 -22.44 32.57 -18.57
N LYS A 336 -21.69 31.94 -19.49
CA LYS A 336 -21.68 32.32 -20.91
C LYS A 336 -22.99 31.94 -21.62
N ILE A 337 -23.56 30.77 -21.32
CA ILE A 337 -24.84 30.31 -21.88
C ILE A 337 -25.97 31.21 -21.36
N ALA A 338 -26.03 31.46 -20.05
CA ALA A 338 -27.04 32.34 -19.42
C ALA A 338 -27.09 33.73 -20.06
N LYS A 339 -25.92 34.33 -20.37
CA LYS A 339 -25.85 35.62 -21.09
C LYS A 339 -26.42 35.61 -22.50
N SER A 340 -26.40 34.46 -23.16
CA SER A 340 -26.76 34.31 -24.58
C SER A 340 -28.14 33.72 -24.81
N ASN A 341 -28.74 33.08 -23.80
CA ASN A 341 -30.03 32.40 -23.90
C ASN A 341 -30.83 32.56 -22.60
N ASN A 342 -31.69 33.58 -22.56
CA ASN A 342 -32.51 33.89 -21.38
C ASN A 342 -33.50 32.78 -21.01
N LYS A 343 -33.88 31.90 -21.94
CA LYS A 343 -34.85 30.81 -21.66
C LYS A 343 -34.30 29.72 -20.74
N LEU A 344 -32.97 29.62 -20.63
CA LEU A 344 -32.29 28.59 -19.83
C LEU A 344 -31.77 29.13 -18.50
N VAL A 345 -32.06 30.38 -18.17
CA VAL A 345 -31.50 31.05 -16.98
C VAL A 345 -31.92 30.36 -15.69
N GLU A 346 -33.19 29.98 -15.58
CA GLU A 346 -33.73 29.29 -14.40
C GLU A 346 -33.04 27.93 -14.19
N ASP A 347 -33.01 27.08 -15.23
CA ASP A 347 -32.32 25.79 -15.21
C ASP A 347 -30.83 25.93 -14.85
N ILE A 348 -30.16 26.96 -15.38
CA ILE A 348 -28.74 27.24 -15.07
C ILE A 348 -28.57 27.66 -13.61
N CYS A 349 -29.46 28.49 -13.08
CA CYS A 349 -29.41 28.93 -11.68
C CYS A 349 -29.62 27.75 -10.73
N LEU A 350 -30.63 26.90 -10.99
CA LEU A 350 -30.85 25.65 -10.26
C LEU A 350 -29.61 24.75 -10.35
N LYS A 351 -29.09 24.47 -11.56
CA LYS A 351 -27.89 23.64 -11.69
C LYS A 351 -26.65 24.22 -11.02
N THR A 352 -26.55 25.54 -10.90
CA THR A 352 -25.42 26.19 -10.25
C THR A 352 -25.40 25.97 -8.72
N THR A 353 -26.55 25.67 -8.09
CA THR A 353 -26.61 25.38 -6.63
C THR A 353 -25.77 24.16 -6.27
N GLU A 354 -25.67 23.15 -7.14
CA GLU A 354 -24.85 21.95 -6.92
C GLU A 354 -23.36 22.29 -6.64
N ALA A 355 -22.85 23.41 -7.17
CA ALA A 355 -21.48 23.86 -6.91
C ALA A 355 -21.28 24.53 -5.53
N LEU A 356 -22.35 24.78 -4.77
CA LEU A 356 -22.31 25.34 -3.42
C LEU A 356 -21.80 24.33 -2.38
N LEU A 357 -21.93 23.03 -2.64
CA LEU A 357 -21.34 21.98 -1.79
C LEU A 357 -19.80 21.95 -1.86
N ASN A 358 -19.20 22.64 -2.84
CA ASN A 358 -17.76 22.59 -3.05
C ASN A 358 -16.99 23.16 -1.86
N VAL A 359 -15.93 22.48 -1.42
CA VAL A 359 -15.09 22.89 -0.29
C VAL A 359 -14.24 24.15 -0.55
N ASP A 360 -14.18 24.65 -1.79
CA ASP A 360 -13.42 25.85 -2.13
C ASP A 360 -14.29 27.11 -2.12
N ASP A 361 -14.03 28.01 -1.16
CA ASP A 361 -14.72 29.32 -1.03
C ASP A 361 -14.80 30.11 -2.34
N LYS A 362 -13.79 30.04 -3.22
CA LYS A 362 -13.85 30.76 -4.51
C LYS A 362 -14.80 30.13 -5.51
N ILE A 363 -14.98 28.81 -5.47
CA ILE A 363 -15.97 28.13 -6.31
C ILE A 363 -17.36 28.49 -5.80
N GLN A 364 -17.63 28.32 -4.50
CA GLN A 364 -18.93 28.68 -3.92
C GLN A 364 -19.26 30.15 -4.19
N LEU A 365 -18.29 31.07 -4.04
CA LEU A 365 -18.48 32.49 -4.30
C LEU A 365 -18.77 32.77 -5.79
N ARG A 366 -18.18 32.01 -6.71
CA ARG A 366 -18.47 32.14 -8.15
C ARG A 366 -19.87 31.63 -8.48
N ALA A 367 -20.27 30.48 -7.94
CA ALA A 367 -21.62 29.94 -8.06
C ALA A 367 -22.65 30.92 -7.48
N SER A 368 -22.43 31.39 -6.25
CA SER A 368 -23.23 32.40 -5.55
C SER A 368 -23.41 33.69 -6.38
N LYS A 369 -22.35 34.15 -7.05
CA LYS A 369 -22.42 35.33 -7.93
C LYS A 369 -23.23 35.09 -9.21
N ILE A 370 -23.25 33.88 -9.74
CA ILE A 370 -24.09 33.53 -10.90
C ILE A 370 -25.56 33.51 -10.46
N ILE A 371 -25.87 32.84 -9.34
CA ILE A 371 -27.21 32.79 -8.75
C ILE A 371 -27.70 34.20 -8.42
N SER A 372 -26.90 35.00 -7.71
CA SER A 372 -27.26 36.39 -7.38
C SER A 372 -27.45 37.29 -8.61
N LYS A 373 -26.79 36.98 -9.73
CA LYS A 373 -26.85 37.80 -10.95
C LYS A 373 -28.05 37.49 -11.83
N TYR A 374 -28.45 36.23 -11.94
CA TYR A 374 -29.51 35.81 -12.87
C TYR A 374 -30.71 35.15 -12.21
N GLY A 375 -30.59 34.72 -10.95
CA GLY A 375 -31.62 34.00 -10.23
C GLY A 375 -32.83 34.87 -9.89
N ASN A 376 -34.01 34.28 -9.96
CA ASN A 376 -35.25 34.94 -9.58
C ASN A 376 -35.42 34.87 -8.06
N ILE A 377 -35.51 36.03 -7.39
CA ILE A 377 -35.68 36.13 -5.93
C ILE A 377 -37.04 35.58 -5.49
N ASP A 378 -38.03 35.54 -6.39
CA ASP A 378 -39.37 35.03 -6.09
C ASP A 378 -39.50 33.51 -6.37
N SER A 379 -38.45 32.86 -6.89
CA SER A 379 -38.46 31.42 -7.14
C SER A 379 -38.30 30.65 -5.82
N VAL A 380 -39.36 29.94 -5.43
CA VAL A 380 -39.37 29.07 -4.25
C VAL A 380 -38.38 27.91 -4.43
N GLU A 381 -38.41 27.27 -5.59
CA GLU A 381 -37.54 26.14 -5.92
C GLU A 381 -36.04 26.50 -5.81
N LEU A 382 -35.65 27.68 -6.30
CA LEU A 382 -34.27 28.14 -6.20
C LEU A 382 -33.85 28.44 -4.75
N LYS A 383 -34.76 28.97 -3.92
CA LYS A 383 -34.49 29.20 -2.50
C LYS A 383 -34.32 27.89 -1.74
N ASP A 384 -35.20 26.93 -1.98
CA ASP A 384 -35.14 25.60 -1.37
C ASP A 384 -33.80 24.92 -1.69
N GLU A 385 -33.40 24.94 -2.96
CA GLU A 385 -32.11 24.39 -3.42
C GLU A 385 -30.89 25.10 -2.81
N VAL A 386 -30.94 26.41 -2.59
CA VAL A 386 -29.85 27.15 -1.91
C VAL A 386 -29.81 26.82 -0.42
N ASN A 387 -30.97 26.68 0.23
CA ASN A 387 -31.09 26.38 1.65
C ASN A 387 -30.52 25.00 2.02
N LEU A 388 -30.59 24.01 1.12
CA LEU A 388 -29.95 22.69 1.30
C LEU A 388 -28.45 22.78 1.65
N TYR A 389 -27.78 23.85 1.22
CA TYR A 389 -26.35 24.04 1.44
C TYR A 389 -26.02 25.06 2.52
N GLN A 390 -27.01 25.68 3.18
CA GLN A 390 -26.85 26.83 4.08
C GLN A 390 -25.75 26.60 5.13
N GLU A 391 -25.69 25.45 5.77
CA GLU A 391 -24.70 25.15 6.80
C GLU A 391 -23.28 25.05 6.26
N SER A 392 -23.12 24.44 5.09
CA SER A 392 -21.83 24.23 4.41
C SER A 392 -21.26 25.48 3.74
N LEU A 393 -22.09 26.52 3.53
CA LEU A 393 -21.67 27.75 2.86
C LEU A 393 -20.64 28.53 3.69
N PHE A 394 -19.55 28.94 3.03
CA PHE A 394 -18.61 29.90 3.60
C PHE A 394 -19.26 31.27 3.78
N TYR A 395 -18.76 32.05 4.77
CA TYR A 395 -19.25 33.40 5.08
C TYR A 395 -19.36 34.32 3.86
N SER A 396 -18.42 34.23 2.92
CA SER A 396 -18.40 35.08 1.72
C SER A 396 -19.59 34.78 0.78
N SER A 397 -19.93 33.51 0.61
CA SER A 397 -21.05 33.01 -0.18
C SER A 397 -22.38 33.29 0.50
N LYS A 398 -22.49 33.01 1.83
CA LYS A 398 -23.67 33.35 2.65
C LYS A 398 -24.06 34.81 2.51
N LYS A 399 -23.07 35.71 2.54
CA LYS A 399 -23.31 37.15 2.38
C LYS A 399 -23.86 37.53 0.99
N VAL A 400 -23.42 36.85 -0.07
CA VAL A 400 -23.91 37.11 -1.43
C VAL A 400 -25.31 36.54 -1.63
N LEU A 401 -25.60 35.39 -1.01
CA LEU A 401 -26.89 34.69 -1.10
C LEU A 401 -27.90 35.07 -0.02
N SER A 402 -27.66 36.11 0.77
CA SER A 402 -28.49 36.45 1.93
C SER A 402 -29.96 36.72 1.61
N VAL A 403 -30.29 37.07 0.36
CA VAL A 403 -31.67 37.28 -0.11
C VAL A 403 -32.36 35.99 -0.61
N PHE A 404 -31.60 34.92 -0.76
CA PHE A 404 -32.07 33.58 -1.16
C PHE A 404 -32.08 32.58 0.01
N ILE A 405 -31.56 32.98 1.17
CA ILE A 405 -31.54 32.16 2.39
C ILE A 405 -32.65 32.65 3.31
N GLU A 406 -33.53 31.75 3.75
CA GLU A 406 -34.57 32.07 4.72
C GLU A 406 -34.03 32.00 6.15
N GLY A 407 -34.64 32.76 7.07
CA GLY A 407 -34.09 33.15 8.37
C GLY A 407 -33.37 32.05 9.15
N SER A 408 -32.18 32.38 9.67
CA SER A 408 -31.42 31.56 10.61
C SER A 408 -32.10 31.56 11.98
N GLU A 409 -33.03 30.64 12.21
CA GLU A 409 -33.32 30.15 13.56
C GLU A 409 -32.47 28.90 13.80
N GLU A 410 -31.68 28.97 14.86
CA GLU A 410 -30.88 27.87 15.38
C GLU A 410 -31.83 26.76 15.83
N ASP A 411 -32.02 25.73 15.01
CA ASP A 411 -32.54 24.44 15.45
C ASP A 411 -31.87 23.33 14.64
N GLU A 412 -30.56 23.14 14.85
CA GLU A 412 -29.99 21.82 14.66
C GLU A 412 -30.27 21.01 15.93
N LEU A 413 -31.26 20.12 15.82
CA LEU A 413 -31.38 18.94 16.64
C LEU A 413 -30.07 18.15 16.49
N ALA A 414 -29.15 18.39 17.40
CA ALA A 414 -28.03 17.52 17.65
C ALA A 414 -28.60 16.14 17.97
N ILE A 415 -28.65 15.26 16.96
CA ILE A 415 -28.61 13.83 17.20
C ILE A 415 -27.17 13.55 17.64
N GLU A 416 -26.85 13.95 18.87
CA GLU A 416 -25.81 13.27 19.64
C GLU A 416 -26.39 11.89 19.95
N GLU A 417 -26.25 10.95 19.01
CA GLU A 417 -26.16 9.56 19.43
C GLU A 417 -24.99 9.53 20.42
N GLU A 418 -25.31 9.33 21.71
CA GLU A 418 -24.33 8.93 22.72
C GLU A 418 -23.67 7.65 22.22
N LEU A 419 -22.57 7.80 21.47
CA LEU A 419 -21.71 6.70 21.08
C LEU A 419 -21.23 6.04 22.36
N SER A 420 -21.72 4.83 22.62
CA SER A 420 -21.35 4.04 23.79
C SER A 420 -19.83 3.93 23.88
N THR A 421 -19.28 4.42 24.98
CA THR A 421 -17.84 4.37 25.30
C THR A 421 -17.41 3.00 25.84
N GLN A 422 -18.32 2.01 25.85
CA GLN A 422 -18.01 0.67 26.34
C GLN A 422 -17.12 -0.09 25.36
N ILE A 423 -15.91 -0.42 25.83
CA ILE A 423 -14.91 -1.18 25.07
C ILE A 423 -15.34 -2.63 24.84
N LEU A 424 -16.07 -3.22 25.80
CA LEU A 424 -16.57 -4.59 25.73
C LEU A 424 -18.08 -4.55 25.49
N THR A 425 -18.53 -5.10 24.36
CA THR A 425 -19.95 -5.22 24.02
C THR A 425 -20.21 -6.59 23.41
N GLU A 426 -21.45 -7.08 23.41
CA GLU A 426 -21.74 -8.35 22.72
C GLU A 426 -21.46 -8.26 21.21
N SER A 427 -21.60 -7.08 20.61
CA SER A 427 -21.37 -6.85 19.17
C SER A 427 -19.91 -7.06 18.74
N ASN A 428 -18.96 -6.86 19.65
CA ASN A 428 -17.53 -7.01 19.38
C ASN A 428 -16.94 -8.25 20.07
N ARG A 429 -17.76 -9.20 20.52
CA ARG A 429 -17.28 -10.45 21.12
C ARG A 429 -16.63 -11.36 20.07
N VAL A 430 -15.53 -12.01 20.44
CA VAL A 430 -14.82 -12.95 19.57
C VAL A 430 -15.56 -14.29 19.54
N GLU A 431 -15.69 -14.87 18.34
CA GLU A 431 -16.31 -16.18 18.15
C GLU A 431 -15.54 -17.29 18.89
N VAL A 432 -16.29 -18.22 19.50
CA VAL A 432 -15.72 -19.33 20.26
C VAL A 432 -15.91 -20.63 19.49
N TYR A 433 -14.81 -21.20 19.04
CA TYR A 433 -14.78 -22.52 18.39
C TYR A 433 -14.54 -23.61 19.44
N SER A 434 -15.28 -24.71 19.36
CA SER A 434 -15.24 -25.76 20.40
C SER A 434 -15.24 -27.19 19.89
N THR A 435 -15.87 -27.46 18.75
CA THR A 435 -15.92 -28.81 18.18
C THR A 435 -14.65 -29.11 17.38
N PHE A 436 -14.40 -30.40 17.09
CA PHE A 436 -13.25 -30.80 16.29
C PHE A 436 -13.28 -30.16 14.89
N ASP A 437 -14.42 -30.24 14.18
CA ASP A 437 -14.52 -29.73 12.81
C ASP A 437 -14.45 -28.19 12.76
N GLU A 438 -15.01 -27.49 13.75
CA GLU A 438 -14.85 -26.03 13.94
C GLU A 438 -13.38 -25.62 14.13
N LEU A 439 -12.67 -26.28 15.05
CA LEU A 439 -11.27 -25.99 15.32
C LEU A 439 -10.37 -26.38 14.14
N LEU A 440 -10.68 -27.48 13.46
CA LEU A 440 -9.99 -27.90 12.24
C LEU A 440 -10.15 -26.84 11.14
N PHE A 441 -11.37 -26.36 10.92
CA PHE A 441 -11.67 -25.30 9.96
C PHE A 441 -10.89 -24.02 10.30
N PHE A 442 -10.93 -23.57 11.55
CA PHE A 442 -10.17 -22.40 11.99
C PHE A 442 -8.66 -22.56 11.74
N VAL A 443 -8.07 -23.68 12.17
CA VAL A 443 -6.63 -23.94 12.01
C VAL A 443 -6.23 -23.99 10.53
N SER A 444 -7.12 -24.45 9.64
CA SER A 444 -6.84 -24.48 8.19
C SER A 444 -6.65 -23.08 7.58
N GLN A 445 -7.22 -22.04 8.20
CA GLN A 445 -7.18 -20.65 7.75
C GLN A 445 -6.05 -19.83 8.38
N VAL A 446 -5.36 -20.34 9.40
CA VAL A 446 -4.36 -19.54 10.14
C VAL A 446 -3.20 -19.09 9.23
N LEU A 447 -2.91 -19.85 8.18
CA LEU A 447 -1.86 -19.56 7.20
C LEU A 447 -2.29 -18.57 6.11
N ASP A 448 -3.56 -18.14 6.08
CA ASP A 448 -4.10 -17.18 5.10
C ASP A 448 -4.07 -15.73 5.59
N ASN A 449 -3.83 -15.51 6.88
CA ASN A 449 -3.88 -14.17 7.50
C ASN A 449 -5.24 -13.46 7.29
N ASN A 450 -6.33 -14.22 7.42
CA ASN A 450 -7.71 -13.72 7.25
C ASN A 450 -8.15 -12.73 8.35
N GLY A 451 -7.54 -12.78 9.53
CA GLY A 451 -7.87 -11.91 10.65
C GLY A 451 -6.67 -11.60 11.54
N VAL A 452 -6.60 -10.37 12.05
CA VAL A 452 -5.46 -9.88 12.87
C VAL A 452 -5.28 -10.73 14.13
N HIS A 453 -6.39 -11.16 14.75
CA HIS A 453 -6.42 -11.91 16.00
C HIS A 453 -6.23 -13.44 15.81
N HIS A 454 -6.16 -13.96 14.57
CA HIS A 454 -6.11 -15.40 14.32
C HIS A 454 -4.87 -16.07 14.94
N ILE A 455 -3.71 -15.39 14.92
CA ILE A 455 -2.50 -15.91 15.56
C ILE A 455 -2.69 -16.04 17.08
N ASP A 456 -3.35 -15.07 17.72
CA ASP A 456 -3.62 -15.11 19.16
C ASP A 456 -4.57 -16.27 19.53
N LEU A 457 -5.65 -16.46 18.77
CA LEU A 457 -6.58 -17.58 18.98
C LEU A 457 -5.90 -18.92 18.71
N PHE A 458 -5.08 -19.02 17.66
CA PHE A 458 -4.41 -20.25 17.28
C PHE A 458 -3.53 -20.82 18.39
N LEU A 459 -2.86 -19.95 19.16
CA LEU A 459 -2.04 -20.34 20.31
C LEU A 459 -2.84 -21.12 21.37
N SER A 460 -4.14 -20.81 21.54
CA SER A 460 -5.04 -21.49 22.48
C SER A 460 -5.83 -22.63 21.83
N TYR A 461 -6.11 -22.53 20.53
CA TYR A 461 -6.95 -23.49 19.80
C TYR A 461 -6.19 -24.74 19.37
N ALA A 462 -4.90 -24.65 19.04
CA ALA A 462 -4.12 -25.83 18.68
C ALA A 462 -4.00 -26.85 19.84
N PRO A 463 -3.72 -26.44 21.11
CA PRO A 463 -3.80 -27.35 22.25
C PRO A 463 -5.18 -27.97 22.48
N ARG A 464 -6.26 -27.21 22.28
CA ARG A 464 -7.65 -27.72 22.38
C ARG A 464 -7.93 -28.76 21.30
N LEU A 465 -7.57 -28.46 20.06
CA LEU A 465 -7.70 -29.38 18.93
C LEU A 465 -6.96 -30.69 19.21
N ASN A 466 -5.73 -30.62 19.75
CA ASN A 466 -4.95 -31.80 20.11
C ASN A 466 -5.67 -32.77 21.07
N LEU A 467 -6.50 -32.26 22.00
CA LEU A 467 -7.27 -33.11 22.91
C LEU A 467 -8.44 -33.83 22.23
N LEU A 468 -8.92 -33.32 21.10
CA LEU A 468 -10.02 -33.90 20.32
C LEU A 468 -9.53 -34.86 19.23
N ILE A 469 -8.21 -34.96 19.01
CA ILE A 469 -7.62 -35.84 18.00
C ILE A 469 -7.60 -37.30 18.47
N ASN A 470 -8.06 -38.20 17.60
CA ASN A 470 -8.03 -39.65 17.74
C ASN A 470 -7.67 -40.33 16.40
N SER A 471 -7.59 -41.66 16.38
CA SER A 471 -7.22 -42.44 15.18
C SER A 471 -8.21 -42.26 14.02
N GLU A 472 -9.48 -41.93 14.29
CA GLU A 472 -10.51 -41.77 13.26
C GLU A 472 -10.40 -40.42 12.53
N ASN A 473 -9.95 -39.37 13.22
CA ASN A 473 -9.99 -38.00 12.70
C ASN A 473 -8.62 -37.38 12.41
N VAL A 474 -7.51 -37.96 12.90
CA VAL A 474 -6.16 -37.37 12.75
C VAL A 474 -5.74 -37.17 11.28
N SER A 475 -6.19 -38.05 10.38
CA SER A 475 -5.90 -37.97 8.95
C SER A 475 -6.50 -36.72 8.28
N LYS A 476 -7.56 -36.12 8.86
CA LYS A 476 -8.15 -34.87 8.39
C LYS A 476 -7.19 -33.66 8.49
N LEU A 477 -6.14 -33.73 9.32
CA LEU A 477 -5.13 -32.66 9.44
C LEU A 477 -4.06 -32.72 8.36
N GLU A 478 -3.92 -33.82 7.61
CA GLU A 478 -2.87 -33.95 6.60
C GLU A 478 -2.83 -32.80 5.58
N PRO A 479 -3.95 -32.28 5.05
CA PRO A 479 -3.92 -31.15 4.11
C PRO A 479 -3.29 -29.90 4.74
N ILE A 480 -3.57 -29.63 6.02
CA ILE A 480 -3.03 -28.49 6.76
C ILE A 480 -1.52 -28.66 6.95
N PHE A 481 -1.07 -29.86 7.33
CA PHE A 481 0.37 -30.14 7.50
C PHE A 481 1.13 -30.08 6.18
N LYS A 482 0.56 -30.60 5.08
CA LYS A 482 1.14 -30.47 3.73
C LYS A 482 1.30 -29.00 3.37
N ARG A 483 0.27 -28.19 3.61
CA ARG A 483 0.29 -26.75 3.34
C ARG A 483 1.32 -26.00 4.18
N ALA A 484 1.40 -26.27 5.49
CA ALA A 484 2.41 -25.69 6.37
C ALA A 484 3.83 -26.03 5.91
N LEU A 485 4.08 -27.31 5.61
CA LEU A 485 5.36 -27.78 5.10
C LEU A 485 5.73 -27.11 3.78
N ASP A 486 4.76 -26.97 2.88
CA ASP A 486 4.95 -26.32 1.59
C ASP A 486 5.32 -24.85 1.74
N LEU A 487 4.65 -24.14 2.65
CA LEU A 487 4.94 -22.74 2.94
C LEU A 487 6.36 -22.55 3.47
N THR A 488 6.85 -23.46 4.31
CA THR A 488 8.22 -23.41 4.83
C THR A 488 9.30 -23.70 3.79
N PHE A 489 8.96 -24.28 2.63
CA PHE A 489 9.92 -24.69 1.59
C PHE A 489 9.85 -23.92 0.29
N SER A 490 8.92 -23.00 0.15
CA SER A 490 8.78 -22.19 -1.07
C SER A 490 9.56 -20.88 -0.96
N PHE A 491 10.44 -20.60 -1.93
CA PHE A 491 10.91 -19.22 -2.17
C PHE A 491 9.80 -18.37 -2.81
N GLU A 492 8.95 -19.02 -3.62
CA GLU A 492 7.91 -18.40 -4.45
C GLU A 492 6.61 -18.07 -3.67
N ASN A 493 6.27 -18.79 -2.58
CA ASN A 493 5.08 -18.48 -1.76
C ASN A 493 5.35 -17.52 -0.60
N ARG A 494 6.44 -16.74 -0.63
CA ARG A 494 6.44 -15.43 0.05
C ARG A 494 5.53 -14.50 -0.74
N ASN A 495 4.24 -14.84 -0.78
CA ASN A 495 3.23 -14.01 -1.40
C ASN A 495 3.11 -12.74 -0.55
N SER A 496 2.72 -11.62 -1.16
CA SER A 496 2.54 -10.35 -0.45
C SER A 496 1.30 -10.32 0.46
N GLN A 497 0.63 -11.46 0.67
CA GLN A 497 -0.66 -11.54 1.35
C GLN A 497 -0.55 -11.98 2.83
N ILE A 498 0.55 -12.64 3.21
CA ILE A 498 0.80 -13.14 4.57
C ILE A 498 2.01 -12.43 5.24
N GLY A 499 2.00 -12.35 6.56
CA GLY A 499 3.09 -11.81 7.38
C GLY A 499 4.10 -12.86 7.82
N GLU A 500 5.13 -12.44 8.56
CA GLU A 500 6.15 -13.33 9.12
C GLU A 500 5.58 -14.19 10.26
N LEU A 501 4.52 -13.73 10.95
CA LEU A 501 3.85 -14.53 11.97
C LEU A 501 3.17 -15.78 11.39
N GLU A 502 2.66 -15.74 10.15
CA GLU A 502 2.11 -16.92 9.47
C GLU A 502 3.20 -17.94 9.13
N PHE A 503 4.42 -17.49 8.78
CA PHE A 503 5.57 -18.40 8.63
C PHE A 503 5.92 -19.07 9.97
N LYS A 504 5.84 -18.34 11.09
CA LYS A 504 6.02 -18.93 12.43
C LYS A 504 4.92 -19.91 12.79
N ALA A 505 3.67 -19.63 12.42
CA ALA A 505 2.56 -20.56 12.57
C ALA A 505 2.80 -21.85 11.76
N ALA A 506 3.38 -21.75 10.55
CA ALA A 506 3.74 -22.93 9.76
C ALA A 506 4.87 -23.76 10.39
N TYR A 507 5.90 -23.13 10.96
CA TYR A 507 6.93 -23.86 11.74
C TYR A 507 6.31 -24.58 12.93
N TYR A 508 5.41 -23.91 13.65
CA TYR A 508 4.69 -24.50 14.77
C TYR A 508 3.78 -25.67 14.35
N LEU A 509 3.07 -25.57 13.22
CA LEU A 509 2.27 -26.66 12.66
C LEU A 509 3.13 -27.86 12.22
N ASN A 510 4.34 -27.61 11.71
CA ASN A 510 5.29 -28.69 11.40
C ASN A 510 5.69 -29.41 12.69
N ASP A 511 6.04 -28.70 13.76
CA ASP A 511 6.34 -29.31 15.06
C ASP A 511 5.14 -30.09 15.61
N PHE A 512 3.92 -29.54 15.49
CA PHE A 512 2.70 -30.23 15.89
C PHE A 512 2.48 -31.52 15.10
N SER A 513 2.78 -31.50 13.80
CA SER A 513 2.69 -32.70 12.94
C SER A 513 3.68 -33.78 13.35
N GLU A 514 4.90 -33.43 13.81
CA GLU A 514 5.86 -34.41 14.33
C GLU A 514 5.32 -35.10 15.59
N ILE A 515 4.78 -34.33 16.53
CA ILE A 515 4.19 -34.86 17.78
C ILE A 515 3.07 -35.85 17.48
N LEU A 516 2.21 -35.55 16.49
CA LEU A 516 1.14 -36.47 16.10
C LEU A 516 1.64 -37.68 15.31
N MET A 517 2.67 -37.55 14.47
CA MET A 517 3.27 -38.69 13.76
C MET A 517 3.93 -39.70 14.70
N GLU A 518 4.43 -39.26 15.86
CA GLU A 518 4.91 -40.18 16.90
C GLU A 518 3.78 -41.02 17.50
N LYS A 519 2.58 -40.45 17.63
CA LYS A 519 1.42 -41.09 18.26
C LYS A 519 0.54 -41.89 17.27
N TYR A 520 0.40 -41.41 16.03
CA TYR A 520 -0.50 -41.91 14.99
C TYR A 520 0.26 -42.21 13.69
N ALA A 521 1.31 -43.02 13.80
CA ALA A 521 2.24 -43.27 12.69
C ALA A 521 1.56 -43.91 11.47
N ASN A 522 0.55 -44.77 11.68
CA ASN A 522 -0.15 -45.47 10.61
C ASN A 522 -1.12 -44.53 9.87
N GLU A 523 -1.89 -43.75 10.62
CA GLU A 523 -2.92 -42.85 10.12
C GLU A 523 -2.34 -41.65 9.36
N LEU A 524 -1.11 -41.23 9.70
CA LEU A 524 -0.38 -40.12 9.05
C LEU A 524 0.69 -40.59 8.06
N GLN A 525 0.65 -41.85 7.63
CA GLN A 525 1.66 -42.40 6.71
C GLN A 525 1.71 -41.65 5.37
N ASN A 526 0.57 -41.14 4.89
CA ASN A 526 0.51 -40.36 3.64
C ASN A 526 1.25 -39.04 3.77
N PHE A 527 1.06 -38.30 4.88
CA PHE A 527 1.84 -37.09 5.16
C PHE A 527 3.33 -37.40 5.35
N LYS A 528 3.70 -38.46 6.08
CA LYS A 528 5.10 -38.89 6.26
C LYS A 528 5.80 -39.17 4.92
N ASN A 529 5.11 -39.86 4.01
CA ASN A 529 5.58 -40.10 2.65
C ASN A 529 5.74 -38.79 1.86
N TYR A 530 4.75 -37.89 1.96
CA TYR A 530 4.80 -36.57 1.31
C TYR A 530 6.02 -35.75 1.76
N LYS A 531 6.22 -35.61 3.08
CA LYS A 531 7.36 -34.90 3.67
C LYS A 531 8.69 -35.48 3.19
N THR A 532 8.82 -36.81 3.21
CA THR A 532 10.02 -37.52 2.76
C THR A 532 10.30 -37.26 1.28
N ASN A 533 9.29 -37.40 0.42
CA ASN A 533 9.41 -37.14 -1.02
C ASN A 533 9.80 -35.69 -1.31
N LYS A 534 9.22 -34.72 -0.59
CA LYS A 534 9.55 -33.30 -0.75
C LYS A 534 11.00 -33.00 -0.37
N ILE A 535 11.48 -33.53 0.76
CA ILE A 535 12.88 -33.38 1.17
C ILE A 535 13.82 -34.05 0.16
N GLN A 536 13.50 -35.25 -0.33
CA GLN A 536 14.31 -35.94 -1.34
C GLN A 536 14.35 -35.15 -2.65
N LYS A 537 13.23 -34.56 -3.08
CA LYS A 537 13.17 -33.69 -4.26
C LYS A 537 14.10 -32.48 -4.09
N LEU A 538 14.03 -31.77 -2.96
CA LEU A 538 14.91 -30.64 -2.67
C LEU A 538 16.39 -31.02 -2.62
N LYS A 539 16.72 -32.24 -2.15
CA LYS A 539 18.09 -32.77 -2.18
C LYS A 539 18.55 -33.03 -3.61
N LYS A 540 17.71 -33.65 -4.44
CA LYS A 540 18.01 -33.91 -5.87
C LYS A 540 18.21 -32.62 -6.66
N GLU A 541 17.47 -31.56 -6.33
CA GLU A 541 17.54 -30.25 -7.01
C GLU A 541 18.60 -29.32 -6.39
N ASN A 542 19.46 -29.79 -5.47
CA ASN A 542 20.47 -29.01 -4.74
C ASN A 542 19.94 -27.81 -3.92
N PHE A 543 18.62 -27.70 -3.72
CA PHE A 543 18.01 -26.63 -2.94
C PHE A 543 17.96 -26.92 -1.43
N PHE A 544 18.14 -28.17 -1.00
CA PHE A 544 18.00 -28.58 0.41
C PHE A 544 18.90 -27.78 1.37
N ARG A 545 20.11 -27.38 0.95
CA ARG A 545 21.02 -26.58 1.80
C ARG A 545 20.42 -25.24 2.22
N HIS A 546 19.59 -24.64 1.37
CA HIS A 546 18.93 -23.35 1.64
C HIS A 546 17.78 -23.48 2.64
N TYR A 547 17.14 -24.66 2.69
CA TYR A 547 15.93 -24.89 3.49
C TYR A 547 16.15 -25.77 4.71
N LYS A 548 17.34 -26.35 4.90
CA LYS A 548 17.64 -27.22 6.05
C LYS A 548 17.32 -26.55 7.40
N GLY A 549 17.53 -25.23 7.50
CA GLY A 549 17.20 -24.45 8.70
C GLY A 549 15.71 -24.44 9.03
N ASN A 550 14.84 -24.50 8.02
CA ASN A 550 13.38 -24.39 8.14
C ASN A 550 12.74 -25.66 8.73
N LEU A 551 13.49 -26.76 8.79
CA LEU A 551 13.09 -28.02 9.43
C LEU A 551 13.42 -28.10 10.91
N LYS A 552 14.10 -27.10 11.47
CA LYS A 552 14.36 -27.06 12.91
C LYS A 552 13.07 -26.82 13.68
N GLU A 553 13.02 -27.30 14.91
CA GLU A 553 11.94 -26.97 15.83
C GLU A 553 11.86 -25.45 16.07
N ILE A 554 10.67 -24.98 16.42
CA ILE A 554 10.38 -23.55 16.57
C ILE A 554 11.29 -22.82 17.58
N GLU A 555 11.79 -23.53 18.59
CA GLU A 555 12.76 -23.04 19.57
C GLU A 555 14.10 -22.61 18.92
N TYR A 556 14.46 -23.23 17.80
CA TYR A 556 15.73 -23.03 17.10
C TYR A 556 15.58 -22.26 15.78
N GLN A 557 14.37 -21.76 15.48
CA GLN A 557 14.10 -20.93 14.31
C GLN A 557 14.71 -19.53 14.48
N SER A 558 15.24 -18.98 13.37
CA SER A 558 15.86 -17.65 13.35
C SER A 558 14.83 -16.54 13.52
N ILE A 559 15.25 -15.43 14.14
CA ILE A 559 14.39 -14.28 14.39
C ILE A 559 14.84 -13.09 13.53
N ASN A 560 13.99 -12.70 12.58
CA ASN A 560 14.31 -11.63 11.64
C ASN A 560 14.39 -10.25 12.32
N ASN A 561 13.49 -9.95 13.28
CA ASN A 561 13.46 -8.69 14.05
C ASN A 561 13.08 -8.97 15.51
N ARG A 562 13.57 -8.13 16.44
CA ARG A 562 13.39 -8.30 17.89
C ARG A 562 11.93 -8.45 18.30
N VAL A 563 11.02 -7.71 17.67
CA VAL A 563 9.59 -7.72 18.00
C VAL A 563 8.94 -9.11 17.89
N TYR A 564 9.46 -9.99 17.02
CA TYR A 564 8.95 -11.35 16.83
C TYR A 564 9.37 -12.33 17.95
N HIS A 565 10.23 -11.92 18.89
CA HIS A 565 10.57 -12.75 20.06
C HIS A 565 9.36 -13.06 20.94
N ILE A 566 8.45 -12.08 21.07
CA ILE A 566 7.25 -12.19 21.90
C ILE A 566 6.40 -13.37 21.41
N HIS A 567 5.95 -13.31 20.15
CA HIS A 567 5.13 -14.36 19.55
C HIS A 567 5.85 -15.71 19.49
N GLN A 568 7.17 -15.74 19.23
CA GLN A 568 7.91 -17.01 19.27
C GLN A 568 7.89 -17.65 20.66
N SER A 569 8.02 -16.85 21.73
CA SER A 569 7.86 -17.36 23.10
C SER A 569 6.47 -17.93 23.35
N LEU A 570 5.43 -17.30 22.79
CA LEU A 570 4.05 -17.78 22.92
C LEU A 570 3.83 -19.09 22.13
N PHE A 571 4.33 -19.20 20.90
CA PHE A 571 4.28 -20.47 20.15
C PHE A 571 4.98 -21.62 20.87
N ILE A 572 6.15 -21.36 21.47
CA ILE A 572 6.88 -22.35 22.28
C ILE A 572 6.04 -22.74 23.51
N ALA A 573 5.39 -21.79 24.18
CA ALA A 573 4.51 -22.09 25.30
C ALA A 573 3.29 -22.93 24.88
N SER A 574 2.72 -22.67 23.70
CA SER A 574 1.60 -23.43 23.16
C SER A 574 2.01 -24.86 22.79
N LYS A 575 3.20 -25.03 22.20
CA LYS A 575 3.79 -26.36 21.94
C LYS A 575 3.93 -27.18 23.22
N LYS A 576 4.36 -26.56 24.32
CA LYS A 576 4.46 -27.21 25.63
C LYS A 576 3.10 -27.69 26.16
N LEU A 577 2.01 -26.95 25.92
CA LEU A 577 0.66 -27.39 26.28
C LEU A 577 0.25 -28.64 25.48
N ILE A 578 0.53 -28.68 24.18
CA ILE A 578 0.31 -29.87 23.34
C ILE A 578 1.08 -31.07 23.90
N GLN A 579 2.36 -30.91 24.19
CA GLN A 579 3.22 -31.97 24.75
C GLN A 579 2.72 -32.46 26.12
N ALA A 580 2.25 -31.55 26.96
CA ALA A 580 1.66 -31.85 28.27
C ALA A 580 0.25 -32.43 28.20
N LYS A 581 -0.36 -32.51 27.00
CA LYS A 581 -1.77 -32.90 26.79
C LYS A 581 -2.73 -32.04 27.63
N MET A 582 -2.48 -30.74 27.65
CA MET A 582 -3.30 -29.76 28.34
C MET A 582 -3.84 -28.72 27.35
N ALA A 583 -5.02 -28.19 27.64
CA ALA A 583 -5.65 -27.14 26.83
C ALA A 583 -5.99 -25.93 27.71
N LEU A 584 -4.95 -25.35 28.33
CA LEU A 584 -5.08 -24.07 29.03
C LEU A 584 -5.11 -22.95 27.98
N GLU A 585 -6.13 -22.10 28.07
CA GLU A 585 -6.25 -20.93 27.21
C GLU A 585 -5.29 -19.84 27.68
N PHE A 586 -4.50 -19.27 26.77
CA PHE A 586 -3.56 -18.18 27.08
C PHE A 586 -4.28 -17.01 27.73
N LEU A 587 -3.66 -16.38 28.73
CA LEU A 587 -4.24 -15.27 29.47
C LEU A 587 -4.59 -14.11 28.52
N SER A 588 -3.73 -13.86 27.53
CA SER A 588 -3.86 -12.78 26.56
C SER A 588 -4.81 -13.07 25.38
N THR A 589 -5.39 -14.28 25.29
CA THR A 589 -6.32 -14.64 24.20
C THR A 589 -7.47 -13.64 24.14
N PRO A 590 -7.68 -12.92 23.02
CA PRO A 590 -8.75 -11.93 22.92
C PRO A 590 -10.12 -12.54 23.21
N THR A 591 -10.93 -11.79 23.94
CA THR A 591 -12.35 -12.10 24.19
C THR A 591 -13.26 -11.20 23.38
N HIS A 592 -12.78 -10.01 23.02
CA HIS A 592 -13.48 -9.00 22.25
C HIS A 592 -12.50 -8.36 21.24
N TYR A 593 -13.03 -7.95 20.09
CA TYR A 593 -12.31 -7.20 19.06
C TYR A 593 -11.95 -5.78 19.54
N PRO A 594 -10.84 -5.21 19.06
CA PRO A 594 -9.85 -5.84 18.16
C PRO A 594 -8.88 -6.77 18.90
N CYS A 595 -8.71 -6.62 20.22
CA CYS A 595 -7.76 -7.42 21.01
C CYS A 595 -8.04 -7.45 22.53
N TRP A 596 -9.22 -7.01 23.00
CA TRP A 596 -9.50 -6.82 24.42
C TRP A 596 -9.78 -8.13 25.17
N VAL A 597 -9.42 -8.16 26.46
CA VAL A 597 -9.63 -9.28 27.36
C VAL A 597 -10.60 -8.87 28.46
N ALA A 598 -11.72 -9.60 28.57
CA ALA A 598 -12.71 -9.41 29.63
C ALA A 598 -12.09 -9.78 30.98
N PRO A 599 -12.19 -8.91 32.01
CA PRO A 599 -11.50 -9.11 33.28
C PRO A 599 -11.88 -10.42 33.97
N GLU A 600 -13.16 -10.77 33.94
CA GLU A 600 -13.67 -12.00 34.57
C GLU A 600 -13.09 -13.26 33.91
N ILE A 601 -13.03 -13.27 32.57
CA ILE A 601 -12.45 -14.38 31.81
C ILE A 601 -10.95 -14.50 32.10
N LEU A 602 -10.23 -13.39 32.25
CA LEU A 602 -8.82 -13.41 32.66
C LEU A 602 -8.64 -14.07 34.03
N ILE A 603 -9.48 -13.72 35.01
CA ILE A 603 -9.45 -14.29 36.37
C ILE A 603 -9.68 -15.81 36.29
N ASP A 604 -10.66 -16.25 35.52
CA ASP A 604 -10.94 -17.68 35.32
C ASP A 604 -9.76 -18.42 34.68
N ARG A 605 -9.10 -17.81 33.69
CA ARG A 605 -7.90 -18.37 33.07
C ARG A 605 -6.76 -18.47 34.09
N ILE A 606 -6.52 -17.43 34.90
CA ILE A 606 -5.51 -17.45 35.97
C ILE A 606 -5.76 -18.62 36.94
N LYS A 607 -6.99 -18.79 37.42
CA LYS A 607 -7.38 -19.89 38.32
C LYS A 607 -7.11 -21.26 37.70
N LYS A 608 -7.37 -21.43 36.40
CA LYS A 608 -7.02 -22.68 35.67
C LYS A 608 -5.52 -22.93 35.64
N TYR A 609 -4.69 -21.90 35.43
CA TYR A 609 -3.23 -22.03 35.51
C TYR A 609 -2.76 -22.39 36.93
N GLU A 610 -3.32 -21.78 37.98
CA GLU A 610 -2.97 -22.11 39.38
C GLU A 610 -3.31 -23.55 39.76
N ASN A 611 -4.34 -24.12 39.14
CA ASN A 611 -4.73 -25.53 39.31
C ASN A 611 -3.91 -26.49 38.44
N SER A 612 -2.93 -26.00 37.68
CA SER A 612 -2.10 -26.78 36.77
C SER A 612 -0.63 -26.79 37.20
N THR A 613 0.17 -27.67 36.60
CA THR A 613 1.64 -27.65 36.75
C THR A 613 2.34 -26.68 35.80
N ILE A 614 1.59 -26.01 34.91
CA ILE A 614 2.12 -25.14 33.87
C ILE A 614 2.37 -23.74 34.42
N LYS A 615 3.60 -23.25 34.25
CA LYS A 615 3.95 -21.86 34.59
C LYS A 615 3.40 -20.90 33.54
N ILE A 616 2.80 -19.80 34.01
CA ILE A 616 2.36 -18.69 33.16
C ILE A 616 3.57 -18.09 32.41
N ASN A 617 3.44 -17.91 31.10
CA ASN A 617 4.47 -17.25 30.30
C ASN A 617 4.56 -15.76 30.68
N PRO A 618 5.76 -15.21 30.92
CA PRO A 618 5.92 -13.82 31.36
C PRO A 618 5.40 -12.79 30.35
N TYR A 619 5.46 -13.06 29.05
CA TYR A 619 4.90 -12.15 28.03
C TYR A 619 3.38 -12.31 27.93
N ASP A 620 2.83 -13.50 28.12
CA ASP A 620 1.39 -13.74 28.07
C ASP A 620 0.64 -12.92 29.14
N ILE A 621 1.13 -12.93 30.39
CA ILE A 621 0.52 -12.12 31.46
C ILE A 621 0.70 -10.62 31.23
N GLN A 622 1.84 -10.17 30.69
CA GLN A 622 2.04 -8.76 30.34
C GLN A 622 1.06 -8.33 29.24
N ILE A 623 0.92 -9.10 28.17
CA ILE A 623 -0.03 -8.79 27.09
C ILE A 623 -1.47 -8.82 27.63
N ALA A 624 -1.82 -9.79 28.49
CA ALA A 624 -3.14 -9.88 29.10
C ALA A 624 -3.50 -8.62 29.90
N ILE A 625 -2.59 -8.14 30.77
CA ILE A 625 -2.79 -6.89 31.53
C ILE A 625 -2.88 -5.70 30.57
N ALA A 626 -2.07 -5.68 29.51
CA ALA A 626 -2.09 -4.61 28.51
C ALA A 626 -3.44 -4.51 27.76
N ARG A 627 -4.17 -5.63 27.66
CA ARG A 627 -5.45 -5.80 26.97
C ARG A 627 -6.67 -5.72 27.90
N LEU A 628 -6.51 -5.37 29.18
CA LEU A 628 -7.65 -5.14 30.07
C LEU A 628 -8.28 -3.77 29.82
N PRO A 629 -9.61 -3.64 29.77
CA PRO A 629 -10.27 -2.34 29.77
C PRO A 629 -10.00 -1.58 31.07
N LEU A 630 -9.96 -0.25 31.01
CA LEU A 630 -9.77 0.63 32.18
C LEU A 630 -11.08 1.25 32.70
N ASN A 631 -12.20 0.66 32.34
CA ASN A 631 -13.54 1.09 32.77
C ASN A 631 -13.70 0.95 34.29
N GLU A 632 -14.68 1.64 34.85
CA GLU A 632 -15.11 1.41 36.23
C GLU A 632 -15.84 0.07 36.33
N PHE A 633 -15.44 -0.75 37.31
CA PHE A 633 -16.04 -2.05 37.60
C PHE A 633 -16.60 -2.05 39.02
N ASP A 634 -17.65 -2.85 39.25
CA ASP A 634 -18.32 -2.96 40.54
C ASP A 634 -17.57 -3.88 41.52
N ASP A 635 -18.08 -3.96 42.76
CA ASP A 635 -17.52 -4.80 43.81
C ASP A 635 -17.55 -6.31 43.47
N SER A 636 -18.38 -6.72 42.50
CA SER A 636 -18.42 -8.11 42.00
C SER A 636 -17.07 -8.53 41.41
N LEU A 637 -16.42 -7.64 40.67
CA LEU A 637 -15.08 -7.92 40.14
C LEU A 637 -14.05 -8.08 41.25
N LEU A 638 -14.12 -7.26 42.31
CA LEU A 638 -13.22 -7.36 43.46
C LEU A 638 -13.39 -8.72 44.17
N HIS A 639 -14.62 -9.21 44.33
CA HIS A 639 -14.88 -10.56 44.85
C HIS A 639 -14.19 -11.64 44.02
N LYS A 640 -14.30 -11.59 42.67
CA LYS A 640 -13.62 -12.54 41.78
C LYS A 640 -12.09 -12.43 41.87
N ILE A 641 -11.53 -11.23 41.96
CA ILE A 641 -10.08 -11.02 42.14
C ILE A 641 -9.59 -11.66 43.46
N ASN A 642 -10.41 -11.60 44.52
CA ASN A 642 -10.08 -12.19 45.83
C ASN A 642 -9.96 -13.73 45.80
N GLU A 643 -10.51 -14.40 44.78
CA GLU A 643 -10.42 -15.86 44.61
C GLU A 643 -9.06 -16.34 44.05
N ILE A 644 -8.23 -15.45 43.51
CA ILE A 644 -6.90 -15.77 43.01
C ILE A 644 -5.98 -16.14 44.17
N ARG A 645 -5.32 -17.32 44.12
CA ARG A 645 -4.40 -17.77 45.20
C ARG A 645 -3.04 -17.11 45.11
N ASN A 646 -2.57 -16.80 43.91
CA ASN A 646 -1.35 -16.06 43.68
C ASN A 646 -1.54 -14.61 44.13
N LYS A 647 -1.11 -14.33 45.37
CA LYS A 647 -1.24 -13.03 46.04
C LYS A 647 -0.70 -11.88 45.20
N GLU A 648 0.37 -12.12 44.45
CA GLU A 648 0.98 -11.07 43.64
C GLU A 648 0.14 -10.71 42.41
N ILE A 649 -0.40 -11.69 41.69
CA ILE A 649 -1.30 -11.43 40.56
C ILE A 649 -2.60 -10.79 41.08
N GLN A 650 -3.11 -11.28 42.22
CA GLN A 650 -4.26 -10.71 42.91
C GLN A 650 -4.06 -9.23 43.24
N GLU A 651 -2.97 -8.86 43.92
CA GLU A 651 -2.66 -7.48 44.28
C GLU A 651 -2.42 -6.60 43.06
N THR A 652 -1.78 -7.14 42.01
CA THR A 652 -1.58 -6.39 40.76
C THR A 652 -2.91 -6.02 40.10
N LEU A 653 -3.87 -6.95 40.05
CA LEU A 653 -5.20 -6.68 39.49
C LEU A 653 -6.01 -5.73 40.38
N LYS A 654 -5.90 -5.86 41.72
CA LYS A 654 -6.49 -4.87 42.64
C LYS A 654 -5.94 -3.47 42.38
N TYR A 655 -4.63 -3.34 42.21
CA TYR A 655 -4.02 -2.06 41.85
C TYR A 655 -4.49 -1.55 40.50
N PHE A 656 -4.57 -2.42 39.48
CA PHE A 656 -5.03 -2.07 38.14
C PHE A 656 -6.41 -1.40 38.17
N TYR A 657 -7.35 -1.97 38.95
CA TYR A 657 -8.73 -1.47 39.11
C TYR A 657 -8.93 -0.55 40.32
N ASN A 658 -7.86 0.03 40.87
CA ASN A 658 -7.91 1.01 41.99
C ASN A 658 -8.45 0.49 43.34
N PHE A 659 -8.46 -0.83 43.56
CA PHE A 659 -8.81 -1.44 44.85
C PHE A 659 -7.62 -1.53 45.83
N LEU A 660 -6.39 -1.24 45.38
CA LEU A 660 -5.18 -1.26 46.21
C LEU A 660 -4.20 -0.17 45.75
N PRO A 661 -3.71 0.71 46.64
CA PRO A 661 -2.62 1.64 46.31
C PRO A 661 -1.29 0.92 46.07
N LEU A 662 -0.49 1.37 45.10
CA LEU A 662 0.82 0.75 44.78
C LEU A 662 1.78 0.73 45.97
N LYS A 663 1.75 1.79 46.80
CA LYS A 663 2.63 1.96 47.96
C LYS A 663 2.37 0.96 49.08
N GLU A 664 1.19 0.34 49.08
CA GLU A 664 0.77 -0.67 50.06
C GLU A 664 1.00 -2.10 49.56
N ALA A 665 1.39 -2.25 48.29
CA ALA A 665 1.55 -3.55 47.65
C ALA A 665 2.94 -4.17 47.89
N ASN A 666 2.99 -5.51 47.97
CA ASN A 666 4.25 -6.23 48.07
C ASN A 666 4.71 -6.72 46.69
N VAL A 667 5.65 -6.00 46.07
CA VAL A 667 6.10 -6.25 44.69
C VAL A 667 7.30 -7.20 44.64
N LEU A 668 7.10 -8.42 44.11
CA LEU A 668 8.13 -9.45 43.97
C LEU A 668 8.51 -9.68 42.48
N ARG A 669 7.53 -9.99 41.63
CA ARG A 669 7.52 -10.04 40.15
C ARG A 669 7.30 -8.66 39.55
N LYS A 670 8.39 -7.90 39.51
CA LYS A 670 8.43 -6.56 38.90
C LYS A 670 7.93 -6.53 37.45
N ASP A 671 8.06 -7.61 36.69
CA ASP A 671 7.60 -7.71 35.31
C ASP A 671 6.07 -7.64 35.15
N VAL A 672 5.32 -8.17 36.11
CA VAL A 672 3.85 -8.17 36.09
C VAL A 672 3.31 -6.80 36.52
N TRP A 673 3.85 -6.26 37.62
CA TRP A 673 3.50 -4.94 38.14
C TRP A 673 3.82 -3.80 37.18
N MET A 674 4.98 -3.85 36.52
CA MET A 674 5.41 -2.85 35.55
C MET A 674 4.34 -2.61 34.48
N GLN A 675 3.73 -3.67 33.95
CA GLN A 675 2.71 -3.51 32.93
C GLN A 675 1.45 -2.81 33.45
N ALA A 676 0.99 -3.15 34.66
CA ALA A 676 -0.16 -2.50 35.29
C ALA A 676 0.11 -1.01 35.54
N VAL A 677 1.29 -0.69 36.08
CA VAL A 677 1.73 0.69 36.34
C VAL A 677 1.78 1.51 35.05
N LEU A 678 2.32 0.95 33.96
CA LEU A 678 2.38 1.61 32.66
C LEU A 678 1.00 1.82 32.02
N CYS A 679 0.06 0.88 32.19
CA CYS A 679 -1.29 1.01 31.63
C CYS A 679 -2.12 2.10 32.31
N LYS A 680 -1.95 2.29 33.63
CA LYS A 680 -2.63 3.35 34.39
C LYS A 680 -2.08 4.75 34.14
N LYS A 681 -0.83 4.86 33.66
CA LYS A 681 -0.18 6.13 33.30
C LYS A 681 -0.15 7.19 34.42
N ASN A 682 -0.22 6.77 35.68
CA ASN A 682 -0.07 7.65 36.83
C ASN A 682 1.41 8.00 37.01
N SER A 683 1.75 9.29 36.96
CA SER A 683 3.14 9.76 37.02
C SER A 683 3.80 9.48 38.37
N ASP A 684 3.05 9.59 39.47
CA ASP A 684 3.56 9.36 40.82
C ASP A 684 3.86 7.88 41.04
N ASP A 685 2.97 6.99 40.56
CA ASP A 685 3.18 5.54 40.62
C ASP A 685 4.36 5.10 39.75
N ILE A 686 4.50 5.65 38.54
CA ILE A 686 5.64 5.38 37.66
C ILE A 686 6.95 5.82 38.32
N ASN A 687 6.98 7.01 38.94
CA ASN A 687 8.17 7.51 39.63
C ASN A 687 8.49 6.67 40.87
N TYR A 688 7.48 6.36 41.69
CA TYR A 688 7.62 5.46 42.83
C TYR A 688 8.19 4.09 42.42
N PHE A 689 7.66 3.50 41.34
CA PHE A 689 8.13 2.23 40.81
C PHE A 689 9.60 2.31 40.34
N LYS A 690 9.98 3.39 39.64
CA LYS A 690 11.37 3.63 39.19
C LYS A 690 12.34 3.73 40.39
N GLU A 691 11.95 4.50 41.42
CA GLU A 691 12.78 4.79 42.58
C GLU A 691 12.91 3.59 43.52
N THR A 692 11.80 2.95 43.87
CA THR A 692 11.75 1.85 44.85
C THR A 692 12.43 0.59 44.34
N PHE A 693 12.34 0.30 43.04
CA PHE A 693 12.89 -0.93 42.47
C PHE A 693 14.23 -0.76 41.73
N GLU A 694 14.81 0.44 41.77
CA GLU A 694 16.03 0.86 41.05
C GLU A 694 16.02 0.48 39.55
N TYR A 695 14.84 0.46 38.91
CA TYR A 695 14.70 0.02 37.52
C TYR A 695 14.51 1.21 36.56
N LYS A 696 15.37 1.29 35.55
CA LYS A 696 15.27 2.30 34.50
C LYS A 696 14.24 1.86 33.46
N LEU A 697 13.02 2.40 33.52
CA LEU A 697 11.93 2.17 32.54
C LEU A 697 12.19 2.80 31.14
N GLU A 698 13.45 2.99 30.73
CA GLU A 698 13.81 3.68 29.50
C GLU A 698 13.37 2.94 28.22
N LYS A 699 13.05 1.65 28.30
CA LYS A 699 12.56 0.87 27.16
C LYS A 699 11.04 0.81 27.10
N GLU A 700 10.41 1.03 28.24
CA GLU A 700 9.00 0.86 28.53
C GLU A 700 8.21 2.18 28.45
N THR A 701 8.90 3.32 28.58
CA THR A 701 8.31 4.66 28.46
C THR A 701 8.85 5.41 27.25
N THR A 702 8.10 6.42 26.80
CA THR A 702 8.53 7.33 25.73
C THR A 702 9.15 8.61 26.30
N ASP A 703 10.07 8.49 27.28
CA ASP A 703 10.75 9.61 27.96
C ASP A 703 11.84 10.27 27.08
N TYR A 704 11.51 10.56 25.81
CA TYR A 704 12.41 11.16 24.82
C TYR A 704 11.96 12.57 24.47
N LYS A 705 12.91 13.50 24.38
CA LYS A 705 12.67 14.77 23.69
C LYS A 705 12.77 14.54 22.20
N TRP A 706 11.98 15.26 21.41
CA TRP A 706 12.10 15.22 19.96
C TRP A 706 12.21 16.63 19.37
N ASP A 707 12.92 16.72 18.25
CA ASP A 707 12.93 17.89 17.36
C ASP A 707 12.73 17.46 15.91
N CYS A 708 12.45 18.43 15.05
CA CYS A 708 12.47 18.24 13.59
C CYS A 708 13.47 19.26 13.04
N LYS A 709 14.50 18.83 12.32
CA LYS A 709 15.53 19.76 11.81
C LYS A 709 16.03 19.34 10.43
N LEU A 710 16.64 20.29 9.72
CA LEU A 710 17.38 20.01 8.49
C LEU A 710 18.69 19.29 8.84
N GLN A 711 18.98 18.23 8.10
CA GLN A 711 20.16 17.39 8.30
C GLN A 711 20.84 17.07 6.96
N ASP A 712 22.16 17.18 6.95
CA ASP A 712 22.99 16.82 5.81
C ASP A 712 23.23 15.31 5.79
N HIS A 713 22.93 14.68 4.65
CA HIS A 713 23.25 13.29 4.37
C HIS A 713 24.20 13.22 3.19
N ILE A 714 25.33 12.54 3.37
CA ILE A 714 26.36 12.41 2.35
C ILE A 714 26.19 11.06 1.66
N TYR A 715 25.89 11.10 0.37
CA TYR A 715 25.73 9.91 -0.47
C TYR A 715 26.91 9.79 -1.43
N ASN A 716 27.40 8.56 -1.62
CA ASN A 716 28.35 8.27 -2.68
C ASN A 716 27.56 7.91 -3.95
N VAL A 717 27.65 8.72 -5.00
CA VAL A 717 26.90 8.56 -6.26
C VAL A 717 27.87 8.52 -7.42
N TYR A 718 27.63 7.63 -8.39
CA TYR A 718 28.43 7.57 -9.61
C TYR A 718 28.03 8.71 -10.56
N ASP A 719 28.98 9.61 -10.86
CA ASP A 719 28.83 10.67 -11.85
C ASP A 719 29.15 10.10 -13.24
N TYR A 720 28.12 9.88 -14.06
CA TYR A 720 28.25 9.26 -15.39
C TYR A 720 29.06 10.11 -16.38
N GLU A 721 29.06 11.44 -16.22
CA GLU A 721 29.86 12.33 -17.07
C GLU A 721 31.34 12.24 -16.70
N LYS A 722 31.65 12.23 -15.40
CA LYS A 722 33.03 12.19 -14.89
C LYS A 722 33.58 10.77 -14.71
N ARG A 723 32.74 9.75 -14.92
CA ARG A 723 33.05 8.31 -14.73
C ARG A 723 33.67 7.98 -13.37
N LYS A 724 33.27 8.70 -12.31
CA LYS A 724 33.81 8.52 -10.95
C LYS A 724 32.74 8.70 -9.88
N ASN A 725 32.99 8.07 -8.73
CA ASN A 725 32.20 8.23 -7.52
C ASN A 725 32.42 9.64 -6.92
N VAL A 726 31.32 10.36 -6.68
CA VAL A 726 31.32 11.68 -6.05
C VAL A 726 30.42 11.68 -4.81
N TYR A 727 30.84 12.40 -3.78
CA TYR A 727 30.02 12.62 -2.60
C TYR A 727 29.02 13.75 -2.86
N LYS A 728 27.73 13.43 -2.77
CA LYS A 728 26.64 14.39 -2.87
C LYS A 728 25.98 14.56 -1.51
N THR A 729 26.01 15.79 -1.00
CA THR A 729 25.26 16.15 0.21
C THR A 729 23.81 16.45 -0.18
N ILE A 730 22.87 15.74 0.45
CA ILE A 730 21.44 15.97 0.32
C ILE A 730 20.92 16.37 1.70
N GLN A 731 20.22 17.50 1.77
CA GLN A 731 19.62 17.97 3.00
C GLN A 731 18.22 17.40 3.16
N LYS A 732 17.91 16.85 4.34
CA LYS A 732 16.64 16.22 4.67
C LYS A 732 16.05 16.83 5.94
N LYS A 733 14.74 17.03 5.98
CA LYS A 733 14.02 17.51 7.17
C LYS A 733 13.54 16.30 7.96
N GLU A 734 14.12 16.07 9.14
CA GLU A 734 13.95 14.81 9.86
C GLU A 734 13.53 15.01 11.31
N ILE A 735 12.59 14.17 11.77
CA ILE A 735 12.25 14.01 13.19
C ILE A 735 13.35 13.20 13.88
N ARG A 736 13.86 13.71 14.99
CA ARG A 736 14.89 13.04 15.79
C ARG A 736 14.49 12.98 17.25
N PHE A 737 14.88 11.88 17.89
CA PHE A 737 14.67 11.63 19.31
C PHE A 737 15.99 11.73 20.07
N PHE A 738 15.94 12.39 21.23
CA PHE A 738 17.06 12.61 22.13
C PHE A 738 16.70 12.09 23.52
N THR A 739 17.67 11.46 24.17
CA THR A 739 17.53 11.08 25.58
C THR A 739 17.57 12.31 26.46
N THR A 740 16.77 12.32 27.51
CA THR A 740 16.66 13.42 28.49
C THR A 740 17.86 13.58 29.42
N LYS A 741 18.80 12.62 29.45
CA LYS A 741 20.01 12.68 30.29
C LYS A 741 21.26 13.05 29.48
N GLU A 742 22.00 14.05 29.98
CA GLU A 742 23.41 14.25 29.64
C GLU A 742 24.19 12.97 29.97
N LYS A 743 25.02 12.50 29.03
CA LYS A 743 26.03 11.49 29.36
C LYS A 743 27.01 12.14 30.33
N ILE A 744 26.81 11.94 31.63
CA ILE A 744 27.86 12.18 32.62
C ILE A 744 29.02 11.28 32.18
N LYS A 745 30.14 11.87 31.75
CA LYS A 745 31.37 11.11 31.49
C LYS A 745 31.77 10.46 32.80
N GLU A 746 31.60 9.15 32.90
CA GLU A 746 32.05 8.39 34.07
C GLU A 746 33.54 8.65 34.27
N THR A 747 33.92 8.98 35.50
CA THR A 747 35.33 9.15 35.88
C THR A 747 36.04 7.78 35.82
N PHE A 748 37.35 7.76 35.56
CA PHE A 748 38.16 6.53 35.50
C PHE A 748 37.97 5.62 36.73
N ILE A 749 37.74 6.22 37.91
CA ILE A 749 37.46 5.50 39.16
C ILE A 749 36.08 4.83 39.15
N GLN A 750 35.06 5.44 38.55
CA GLN A 750 33.74 4.82 38.35
C GLN A 750 33.79 3.66 37.36
N GLN A 751 34.59 3.78 36.30
CA GLN A 751 34.81 2.69 35.35
C GLN A 751 35.47 1.48 36.05
N ILE A 752 36.51 1.71 36.86
CA ILE A 752 37.17 0.65 37.64
C ILE A 752 36.21 0.01 38.67
N LYS A 753 35.39 0.81 39.37
CA LYS A 753 34.37 0.27 40.29
C LYS A 753 33.30 -0.56 39.58
N SER A 754 32.89 -0.17 38.37
CA SER A 754 31.93 -0.94 37.55
C SER A 754 32.52 -2.25 37.02
N TYR A 755 33.84 -2.30 36.81
CA TYR A 755 34.57 -3.47 36.36
C TYR A 755 34.83 -4.48 37.51
N LEU A 756 35.10 -3.96 38.71
CA LEU A 756 35.35 -4.77 39.92
C LEU A 756 34.06 -5.27 40.59
N ASN A 757 32.95 -4.55 40.44
CA ASN A 757 31.62 -4.98 40.85
C ASN A 757 30.65 -4.81 39.66
N PRO A 758 30.54 -5.82 38.77
CA PRO A 758 29.44 -5.82 37.82
C PRO A 758 28.15 -5.91 38.65
N LYS A 759 27.42 -4.80 38.79
CA LYS A 759 26.04 -4.85 39.27
C LYS A 759 25.35 -5.88 38.36
N LYS A 760 24.92 -7.02 38.91
CA LYS A 760 23.95 -7.88 38.22
C LYS A 760 22.79 -6.96 37.88
N GLU A 761 22.67 -6.59 36.62
CA GLU A 761 21.51 -5.89 36.13
C GLU A 761 20.33 -6.78 36.54
N ASN A 762 19.49 -6.33 37.47
CA ASN A 762 18.26 -7.02 37.83
C ASN A 762 17.37 -6.99 36.58
N SER A 763 17.58 -7.93 35.67
CA SER A 763 16.97 -7.92 34.35
C SER A 763 15.50 -8.30 34.49
N ILE A 764 14.63 -7.29 34.56
CA ILE A 764 13.18 -7.48 34.45
C ILE A 764 12.89 -7.99 33.03
N VAL A 765 12.08 -9.05 32.94
CA VAL A 765 11.57 -9.54 31.66
C VAL A 765 10.48 -8.57 31.18
N SER A 766 10.77 -7.79 30.15
CA SER A 766 9.85 -6.77 29.62
C SER A 766 9.55 -7.03 28.14
N MET A 767 8.27 -7.07 27.78
CA MET A 767 7.87 -7.17 26.37
C MET A 767 8.37 -5.97 25.55
N TYR A 768 8.45 -4.76 26.13
CA TYR A 768 8.92 -3.56 25.44
C TYR A 768 10.41 -3.59 25.09
N SER A 769 11.20 -4.45 25.75
CA SER A 769 12.59 -4.69 25.32
C SER A 769 12.70 -5.24 23.90
N TYR A 770 11.63 -5.85 23.39
CA TYR A 770 11.52 -6.39 22.03
C TYR A 770 10.76 -5.48 21.07
N ILE A 771 9.97 -4.51 21.56
CA ILE A 771 9.28 -3.48 20.76
C ILE A 771 10.26 -2.37 20.36
N ARG A 772 11.40 -2.76 19.78
CA ARG A 772 12.44 -1.87 19.26
C ARG A 772 12.93 -2.41 17.93
N PHE A 773 12.86 -1.57 16.91
CA PHE A 773 13.26 -1.96 15.57
C PHE A 773 14.77 -1.85 15.36
N ASN A 774 15.34 -2.79 14.61
CA ASN A 774 16.74 -2.76 14.19
C ASN A 774 16.90 -1.86 12.95
N LYS A 775 17.91 -0.97 12.94
CA LYS A 775 18.26 -0.16 11.76
C LYS A 775 18.83 -1.09 10.67
N ARG A 776 18.11 -1.30 9.57
CA ARG A 776 18.59 -2.02 8.38
C ARG A 776 18.48 -1.12 7.16
N GLN A 777 19.53 -1.07 6.36
CA GLN A 777 19.69 -0.07 5.30
C GLN A 777 18.83 -0.36 4.05
N TYR A 778 18.24 -1.56 3.94
CA TYR A 778 17.52 -2.02 2.74
C TYR A 778 16.32 -2.96 3.02
N GLU A 779 15.85 -3.07 4.27
CA GLU A 779 14.72 -3.94 4.64
C GLU A 779 13.60 -3.15 5.29
N THR A 780 12.36 -3.56 5.02
CA THR A 780 11.16 -3.01 5.64
C THR A 780 11.14 -3.37 7.11
N VAL A 781 10.98 -2.36 7.95
CA VAL A 781 11.18 -2.51 9.40
C VAL A 781 10.10 -3.37 10.06
N ILE A 782 8.89 -3.34 9.50
CA ILE A 782 7.75 -4.18 9.85
C ILE A 782 7.32 -4.92 8.58
N THR A 783 7.20 -6.24 8.64
CA THR A 783 6.63 -7.01 7.52
C THR A 783 5.16 -6.62 7.38
N PRO A 784 4.67 -6.35 6.15
CA PRO A 784 3.25 -6.12 5.92
C PRO A 784 2.40 -7.15 6.64
N LYS A 785 1.26 -6.73 7.19
CA LYS A 785 0.27 -7.57 7.86
C LYS A 785 0.60 -8.01 9.29
N ASP A 786 1.82 -7.78 9.78
CA ASP A 786 2.15 -7.97 11.19
C ASP A 786 2.03 -6.68 12.01
N ASP A 787 1.87 -5.54 11.33
CA ASP A 787 1.90 -4.21 11.92
C ASP A 787 0.78 -3.98 12.96
N VAL A 788 -0.48 -4.27 12.64
CA VAL A 788 -1.61 -4.20 13.59
C VAL A 788 -1.46 -5.23 14.70
N LYS A 789 -0.91 -6.42 14.42
CA LYS A 789 -0.69 -7.46 15.44
C LYS A 789 0.26 -6.96 16.54
N PHE A 790 1.30 -6.20 16.16
CA PHE A 790 2.20 -5.58 17.11
C PHE A 790 1.60 -4.41 17.87
N LEU A 791 0.75 -3.60 17.22
CA LEU A 791 -0.03 -2.56 17.89
C LEU A 791 -0.95 -3.17 18.97
N ASN A 792 -1.60 -4.28 18.65
CA ASN A 792 -2.53 -5.00 19.52
C ASN A 792 -1.87 -5.76 20.68
N LEU A 793 -0.53 -5.76 20.79
CA LEU A 793 0.15 -6.31 21.97
C LEU A 793 -0.08 -5.43 23.21
N ALA A 794 -0.26 -4.12 23.03
CA ALA A 794 -0.44 -3.18 24.13
C ALA A 794 -1.41 -2.03 23.77
N PRO A 795 -2.72 -2.30 23.60
CA PRO A 795 -3.69 -1.27 23.20
C PRO A 795 -3.80 -0.11 24.18
N ASN A 796 -3.54 -0.35 25.48
CA ASN A 796 -3.46 0.70 26.51
C ASN A 796 -2.17 1.53 26.48
N ASN A 797 -1.09 1.00 25.90
CA ASN A 797 0.21 1.66 25.82
C ASN A 797 0.84 1.50 24.41
N PRO A 798 0.19 1.98 23.34
CA PRO A 798 0.68 1.83 21.97
C PRO A 798 1.89 2.73 21.67
N GLU A 799 2.17 3.66 22.58
CA GLU A 799 3.08 4.80 22.47
C GLU A 799 4.51 4.37 22.13
N VAL A 800 5.00 3.30 22.77
CA VAL A 800 6.35 2.75 22.56
C VAL A 800 6.48 2.23 21.13
N PHE A 801 5.49 1.50 20.63
CA PHE A 801 5.46 0.99 19.26
C PHE A 801 5.36 2.14 18.24
N LEU A 802 4.40 3.05 18.43
CA LEU A 802 4.18 4.19 17.54
C LEU A 802 5.41 5.10 17.47
N GLN A 803 6.15 5.28 18.58
CA GLN A 803 7.41 6.02 18.56
C GLN A 803 8.46 5.34 17.66
N GLN A 804 8.55 4.00 17.66
CA GLN A 804 9.43 3.29 16.72
C GLN A 804 8.99 3.51 15.28
N VAL A 805 7.69 3.53 15.00
CA VAL A 805 7.15 3.84 13.67
C VAL A 805 7.52 5.26 13.27
N VAL A 806 7.39 6.26 14.15
CA VAL A 806 7.83 7.63 13.85
C VAL A 806 9.32 7.67 13.54
N LYS A 807 10.15 6.99 14.34
CA LYS A 807 11.60 7.01 14.20
C LYS A 807 12.10 6.39 12.89
N TYR A 808 11.44 5.35 12.39
CA TYR A 808 11.95 4.54 11.27
C TYR A 808 11.12 4.63 9.99
N VAL A 809 9.87 5.06 10.08
CA VAL A 809 8.93 5.15 8.95
C VAL A 809 8.56 6.60 8.65
N LEU A 810 8.32 7.41 9.68
CA LEU A 810 7.94 8.83 9.54
C LEU A 810 9.07 9.79 9.94
N SER A 811 10.33 9.35 9.90
CA SER A 811 11.45 10.25 10.18
C SER A 811 11.45 11.43 9.20
N GLU A 812 11.09 11.18 7.95
CA GLU A 812 10.78 12.16 6.92
C GLU A 812 9.28 12.13 6.60
N SER A 813 8.73 13.20 6.03
CA SER A 813 7.32 13.22 5.61
C SER A 813 7.03 12.40 4.34
N THR A 814 8.04 11.78 3.73
CA THR A 814 7.93 10.96 2.52
C THR A 814 8.34 9.52 2.80
N PHE A 815 7.65 8.57 2.17
CA PHE A 815 7.97 7.15 2.32
C PHE A 815 9.11 6.73 1.39
N THR A 816 10.00 5.89 1.91
CA THR A 816 11.11 5.29 1.16
C THR A 816 10.74 4.00 0.43
N SER A 817 9.58 3.41 0.75
CA SER A 817 9.08 2.18 0.11
C SER A 817 7.55 2.08 0.15
N GLU A 818 6.98 1.36 -0.82
CA GLU A 818 5.53 1.09 -0.87
C GLU A 818 5.04 0.27 0.33
N THR A 819 5.89 -0.62 0.86
CA THR A 819 5.60 -1.37 2.09
C THR A 819 5.40 -0.45 3.29
N ASN A 820 6.26 0.55 3.47
CA ASN A 820 6.13 1.51 4.57
C ASN A 820 4.79 2.27 4.49
N LYS A 821 4.37 2.64 3.27
CA LYS A 821 3.06 3.25 3.04
C LYS A 821 1.91 2.30 3.41
N LYS A 822 1.95 1.03 3.00
CA LYS A 822 0.92 0.03 3.36
C LYS A 822 0.85 -0.20 4.87
N ASN A 823 1.99 -0.32 5.54
CA ASN A 823 2.05 -0.46 6.99
C ASN A 823 1.44 0.76 7.70
N MET A 824 1.69 1.98 7.21
CA MET A 824 1.10 3.18 7.77
C MET A 824 -0.42 3.17 7.71
N VAL A 825 -1.00 2.81 6.57
CA VAL A 825 -2.45 2.69 6.39
C VAL A 825 -3.02 1.68 7.38
N ASN A 826 -2.41 0.51 7.51
CA ASN A 826 -2.89 -0.53 8.43
C ASN A 826 -2.75 -0.11 9.91
N ILE A 827 -1.63 0.50 10.30
CA ILE A 827 -1.42 0.98 11.68
C ILE A 827 -2.44 2.06 12.04
N LEU A 828 -2.78 2.96 11.12
CA LEU A 828 -3.81 3.98 11.35
C LEU A 828 -5.20 3.35 11.53
N LYS A 829 -5.56 2.35 10.71
CA LYS A 829 -6.80 1.57 10.92
C LYS A 829 -6.82 0.88 12.27
N GLY A 830 -5.72 0.19 12.63
CA GLY A 830 -5.62 -0.44 13.94
C GLY A 830 -5.68 0.57 15.09
N LEU A 831 -5.08 1.76 14.93
CA LEU A 831 -5.11 2.82 15.93
C LEU A 831 -6.52 3.42 16.09
N PHE A 832 -7.28 3.54 15.00
CA PHE A 832 -8.69 3.92 15.04
C PHE A 832 -9.51 2.97 15.92
N ASP A 833 -9.31 1.65 15.76
CA ASP A 833 -10.04 0.62 16.52
C ASP A 833 -9.69 0.60 18.02
N ILE A 834 -8.46 1.01 18.39
CA ILE A 834 -8.01 1.00 19.80
C ILE A 834 -8.02 2.39 20.47
N TRP A 835 -8.39 3.46 19.76
CA TRP A 835 -8.46 4.80 20.35
C TRP A 835 -9.65 4.91 21.29
N CYS A 836 -9.41 4.68 22.58
CA CYS A 836 -10.47 4.63 23.61
C CYS A 836 -10.14 5.45 24.86
N ARG A 837 -9.10 6.30 24.82
CA ARG A 837 -8.58 7.02 25.99
C ARG A 837 -8.21 8.46 25.66
N LYS A 838 -8.44 9.38 26.60
CA LYS A 838 -7.95 10.77 26.52
C LYS A 838 -6.49 10.95 26.93
N ASP A 839 -5.94 10.04 27.73
CA ASP A 839 -4.68 10.21 28.45
C ASP A 839 -3.42 9.74 27.70
N TYR A 840 -3.51 9.50 26.38
CA TYR A 840 -2.32 9.24 25.55
C TYR A 840 -1.24 10.31 25.72
N GLN A 841 0.02 9.89 25.63
CA GLN A 841 1.20 10.74 25.71
C GLN A 841 1.53 11.44 24.38
N GLU A 842 2.41 12.45 24.43
CA GLU A 842 2.81 13.26 23.26
C GLU A 842 3.30 12.42 22.07
N SER A 843 3.92 11.27 22.30
CA SER A 843 4.42 10.37 21.25
C SER A 843 3.33 9.83 20.33
N VAL A 844 2.12 9.56 20.85
CA VAL A 844 0.95 9.15 20.05
C VAL A 844 0.47 10.32 19.18
N TYR A 845 0.38 11.52 19.77
CA TYR A 845 0.02 12.73 19.05
C TYR A 845 1.07 13.12 18.00
N LEU A 846 2.36 12.85 18.26
CA LEU A 846 3.44 13.01 17.28
C LEU A 846 3.28 12.07 16.09
N PHE A 847 2.94 10.80 16.33
CA PHE A 847 2.62 9.85 15.27
C PHE A 847 1.44 10.33 14.43
N LEU A 848 0.35 10.75 15.06
CA LEU A 848 -0.84 11.23 14.37
C LEU A 848 -0.55 12.53 13.59
N ALA A 849 0.22 13.47 14.18
CA ALA A 849 0.56 14.75 13.56
C ALA A 849 1.53 14.57 12.37
N ALA A 850 2.50 13.66 12.50
CA ALA A 850 3.36 13.28 11.38
C ALA A 850 2.54 12.63 10.26
N SER A 851 1.52 11.83 10.61
CA SER A 851 0.59 11.21 9.65
C SER A 851 -0.25 12.25 8.89
N PHE A 852 -0.74 13.31 9.55
CA PHE A 852 -1.41 14.46 8.89
C PHE A 852 -0.54 15.16 7.85
N LEU A 853 0.79 15.07 7.97
CA LEU A 853 1.76 15.79 7.14
C LEU A 853 2.49 14.89 6.13
N CYS A 854 2.27 13.58 6.20
CA CYS A 854 2.95 12.61 5.36
C CYS A 854 2.55 12.72 3.88
N SER A 855 3.31 12.09 3.00
CA SER A 855 3.12 12.20 1.55
C SER A 855 1.90 11.45 1.00
N ASP A 856 1.44 10.41 1.69
CA ASP A 856 0.35 9.57 1.23
C ASP A 856 -1.04 10.15 1.58
N LYS A 857 -1.96 10.18 0.62
CA LYS A 857 -3.32 10.77 0.80
C LYS A 857 -4.17 9.93 1.76
N VAL A 858 -4.23 8.62 1.54
CA VAL A 858 -5.03 7.69 2.35
C VAL A 858 -4.60 7.72 3.82
N SER A 859 -3.30 7.73 4.09
CA SER A 859 -2.78 7.85 5.46
C SER A 859 -3.18 9.17 6.14
N ARG A 860 -3.25 10.28 5.40
CA ARG A 860 -3.71 11.56 5.97
C ARG A 860 -5.20 11.54 6.29
N GLU A 861 -6.01 10.98 5.39
CA GLU A 861 -7.46 10.86 5.56
C GLU A 861 -7.80 9.95 6.73
N LEU A 862 -7.17 8.77 6.85
CA LEU A 862 -7.35 7.90 8.01
C LEU A 862 -6.92 8.56 9.33
N ALA A 863 -5.86 9.38 9.31
CA ALA A 863 -5.49 10.14 10.50
C ALA A 863 -6.55 11.21 10.85
N ALA A 864 -7.17 11.84 9.85
CA ALA A 864 -8.30 12.75 10.06
C ALA A 864 -9.50 12.01 10.67
N GLU A 865 -9.85 10.81 10.19
CA GLU A 865 -10.93 9.98 10.76
C GLU A 865 -10.70 9.65 12.24
N ILE A 866 -9.46 9.35 12.65
CA ILE A 866 -9.12 9.15 14.08
C ILE A 866 -9.41 10.43 14.88
N TRP A 867 -9.05 11.60 14.35
CA TRP A 867 -9.33 12.88 15.02
C TRP A 867 -10.84 13.12 15.14
N ILE A 868 -11.60 12.86 14.07
CA ILE A 868 -13.07 13.04 14.03
C ILE A 868 -13.71 12.16 15.12
N LYS A 869 -13.46 10.83 15.07
CA LYS A 869 -13.97 9.88 16.07
C LYS A 869 -13.57 10.27 17.50
N ALA A 870 -12.30 10.59 17.72
CA ALA A 870 -11.82 10.88 19.06
C ALA A 870 -12.37 12.21 19.62
N VAL A 871 -12.66 13.18 18.76
CA VAL A 871 -13.32 14.45 19.15
C VAL A 871 -14.80 14.23 19.44
N SER A 872 -15.52 13.44 18.64
CA SER A 872 -16.92 13.10 18.92
C SER A 872 -17.07 12.32 20.23
N GLU A 873 -16.11 11.45 20.55
CA GLU A 873 -16.07 10.68 21.80
C GLU A 873 -15.49 11.43 23.00
N ASN A 874 -15.15 12.72 22.86
CA ASN A 874 -14.53 13.54 23.90
C ASN A 874 -13.23 12.95 24.50
N ASN A 875 -12.49 12.16 23.70
CA ASN A 875 -11.29 11.43 24.10
C ASN A 875 -10.02 11.93 23.40
N PHE A 876 -9.98 13.20 23.00
CA PHE A 876 -8.86 13.80 22.26
C PHE A 876 -8.27 15.04 22.94
N LYS A 877 -6.94 15.10 23.12
CA LYS A 877 -6.24 16.30 23.61
C LYS A 877 -5.92 17.26 22.47
N THR A 878 -6.94 17.98 22.00
CA THR A 878 -6.89 18.89 20.85
C THR A 878 -5.78 19.95 20.95
N GLU A 879 -5.59 20.54 22.13
CA GLU A 879 -4.55 21.56 22.32
C GLU A 879 -3.13 20.98 22.18
N LEU A 880 -2.87 19.82 22.80
CA LEU A 880 -1.57 19.12 22.69
C LEU A 880 -1.27 18.78 21.23
N PHE A 881 -2.25 18.24 20.52
CA PHE A 881 -2.12 17.92 19.10
C PHE A 881 -1.77 19.16 18.25
N GLY A 882 -2.45 20.29 18.49
CA GLY A 882 -2.13 21.56 17.85
C GLY A 882 -0.69 22.00 18.11
N ARG A 883 -0.22 21.94 19.37
CA ARG A 883 1.18 22.27 19.71
C ARG A 883 2.19 21.39 18.95
N VAL A 884 1.94 20.08 18.86
CA VAL A 884 2.79 19.13 18.14
C VAL A 884 2.83 19.42 16.63
N LEU A 885 1.67 19.66 15.99
CA LEU A 885 1.58 20.08 14.58
C LEU A 885 2.34 21.39 14.32
N GLY A 886 2.18 22.37 15.22
CA GLY A 886 2.87 23.66 15.13
C GLY A 886 4.39 23.49 15.17
N LYS A 887 4.89 22.68 16.10
CA LYS A 887 6.32 22.35 16.24
C LYS A 887 6.88 21.58 15.03
N LEU A 888 6.11 20.68 14.42
CA LEU A 888 6.51 20.02 13.16
C LEU A 888 6.57 21.03 11.99
N GLN A 889 5.60 21.93 11.89
CA GLN A 889 5.56 22.95 10.84
C GLN A 889 6.55 24.10 11.05
N TYR A 890 7.01 24.34 12.28
CA TYR A 890 8.14 25.25 12.56
C TYR A 890 9.37 24.88 11.72
N ASN A 891 9.64 23.60 11.46
CA ASN A 891 10.74 23.19 10.59
C ASN A 891 10.26 22.63 9.24
N GLU A 892 9.00 22.91 8.87
CA GLU A 892 8.37 22.46 7.62
C GLU A 892 8.55 20.95 7.35
N TYR A 893 8.37 20.11 8.38
CA TYR A 893 8.52 18.65 8.31
C TYR A 893 7.88 18.04 7.05
N GLY A 894 6.64 18.45 6.77
CA GLY A 894 5.90 18.09 5.57
C GLY A 894 5.28 19.31 4.91
N SER A 895 4.86 19.15 3.66
CA SER A 895 4.25 20.24 2.89
C SER A 895 3.05 20.84 3.62
N PHE A 896 3.14 22.13 3.96
CA PHE A 896 2.05 22.87 4.59
C PHE A 896 0.77 22.91 3.74
N LYS A 897 0.90 22.77 2.41
CA LYS A 897 -0.24 22.61 1.50
C LYS A 897 -1.06 21.36 1.85
N ARG A 898 -0.41 20.22 2.13
CA ARG A 898 -1.11 18.96 2.45
C ARG A 898 -1.98 19.12 3.68
N PHE A 899 -1.48 19.83 4.70
CA PHE A 899 -2.24 20.13 5.91
C PHE A 899 -3.44 21.04 5.62
N THR A 900 -3.22 22.19 4.97
CA THR A 900 -4.32 23.13 4.66
C THR A 900 -5.37 22.54 3.73
N ASP A 901 -5.01 21.62 2.84
CA ASP A 901 -5.98 20.88 2.03
C ASP A 901 -6.77 19.88 2.86
N LEU A 902 -6.11 19.13 3.77
CA LEU A 902 -6.78 18.21 4.71
C LEU A 902 -7.80 18.95 5.60
N LEU A 903 -7.46 20.16 6.06
CA LEU A 903 -8.39 20.98 6.86
C LEU A 903 -9.70 21.24 6.12
N THR A 904 -9.61 21.67 4.86
CA THR A 904 -10.79 22.05 4.08
C THR A 904 -11.59 20.84 3.59
N LEU A 905 -10.93 19.73 3.30
CA LEU A 905 -11.56 18.55 2.73
C LEU A 905 -12.19 17.64 3.80
N ASN A 906 -11.60 17.55 4.99
CA ASN A 906 -11.92 16.50 5.94
C ASN A 906 -12.25 17.01 7.36
N LEU A 907 -11.93 18.25 7.72
CA LEU A 907 -11.98 18.69 9.13
C LEU A 907 -12.89 19.88 9.40
N LEU A 908 -13.19 20.69 8.38
CA LEU A 908 -14.04 21.86 8.47
C LEU A 908 -15.49 21.49 8.16
N ASN A 909 -16.43 22.07 8.91
CA ASN A 909 -17.89 21.93 8.72
C ASN A 909 -18.41 20.48 8.84
N ILE A 910 -17.82 19.69 9.75
CA ILE A 910 -18.36 18.37 10.13
C ILE A 910 -19.51 18.51 11.13
N SER A 911 -19.27 19.24 12.23
CA SER A 911 -20.29 19.60 13.22
C SER A 911 -19.80 20.80 14.04
N LYS A 912 -20.69 21.41 14.83
CA LYS A 912 -20.35 22.52 15.74
C LYS A 912 -19.23 22.14 16.71
N ASN A 913 -19.26 20.93 17.30
CA ASN A 913 -18.22 20.45 18.22
C ASN A 913 -16.86 20.29 17.51
N HIS A 914 -16.84 19.72 16.31
CA HIS A 914 -15.62 19.58 15.52
C HIS A 914 -15.03 20.93 15.13
N ASN A 915 -15.86 21.87 14.67
CA ASN A 915 -15.40 23.21 14.31
C ASN A 915 -14.83 23.97 15.53
N ARG A 916 -15.44 23.82 16.72
CA ARG A 916 -14.89 24.40 17.96
C ARG A 916 -13.54 23.77 18.33
N ASN A 917 -13.40 22.45 18.22
CA ASN A 917 -12.13 21.77 18.43
C ASN A 917 -11.09 22.15 17.37
N LEU A 918 -11.48 22.30 16.11
CA LEU A 918 -10.57 22.76 15.06
C LEU A 918 -10.05 24.17 15.36
N LEU A 919 -10.88 25.07 15.90
CA LEU A 919 -10.45 26.39 16.35
C LEU A 919 -9.41 26.31 17.48
N VAL A 920 -9.63 25.44 18.48
CA VAL A 920 -8.65 25.16 19.56
C VAL A 920 -7.32 24.64 18.98
N LEU A 921 -7.40 23.69 18.04
CA LEU A 921 -6.25 23.11 17.37
C LEU A 921 -5.44 24.18 16.63
N LEU A 922 -6.11 25.02 15.82
CA LEU A 922 -5.45 26.08 15.05
C LEU A 922 -4.83 27.15 15.95
N ASN A 923 -5.51 27.52 17.03
CA ASN A 923 -4.97 28.45 18.03
C ASN A 923 -3.66 27.90 18.63
N ALA A 924 -3.65 26.66 19.12
CA ALA A 924 -2.46 26.03 19.68
C ALA A 924 -1.34 25.79 18.64
N MET A 925 -1.70 25.46 17.40
CA MET A 925 -0.75 25.25 16.31
C MET A 925 -0.03 26.54 15.93
N ILE A 926 -0.77 27.62 15.67
CA ILE A 926 -0.20 28.92 15.25
C ILE A 926 0.76 29.46 16.30
N ALA A 927 0.40 29.35 17.59
CA ALA A 927 1.27 29.74 18.70
C ALA A 927 2.67 29.07 18.66
N ASN A 928 2.78 27.88 18.06
CA ASN A 928 4.02 27.10 17.99
C ASN A 928 4.68 27.09 16.60
N MET A 929 4.16 27.86 15.62
CA MET A 929 4.75 27.99 14.28
C MET A 929 5.83 29.08 14.20
N ASN A 930 6.53 29.12 13.06
CA ASN A 930 7.55 30.14 12.74
C ASN A 930 6.99 31.56 12.78
N GLU A 931 7.84 32.51 13.19
CA GLU A 931 7.56 33.94 13.10
C GLU A 931 7.36 34.41 11.64
N LYS A 932 8.08 33.81 10.70
CA LYS A 932 7.86 34.03 9.27
C LYS A 932 6.76 33.08 8.77
N PRO A 933 5.70 33.60 8.11
CA PRO A 933 4.64 32.74 7.60
C PRO A 933 5.17 31.84 6.49
N LEU A 934 4.71 30.59 6.48
CA LEU A 934 5.04 29.60 5.46
C LEU A 934 4.29 29.91 4.14
N ARG A 935 4.74 29.28 3.05
CA ARG A 935 3.96 29.30 1.81
C ARG A 935 2.61 28.63 2.06
N ASN A 936 1.53 29.26 1.57
CA ASN A 936 0.12 28.88 1.78
C ASN A 936 -0.47 29.20 3.17
N THR A 937 0.22 29.95 4.06
CA THR A 937 -0.35 30.42 5.34
C THR A 937 -1.66 31.18 5.17
N LYS A 938 -1.89 31.84 4.03
CA LYS A 938 -3.17 32.52 3.75
C LYS A 938 -4.37 31.60 3.93
N LYS A 939 -4.32 30.38 3.40
CA LYS A 939 -5.43 29.42 3.48
C LYS A 939 -5.73 29.03 4.94
N LEU A 940 -4.70 28.86 5.77
CA LEU A 940 -4.86 28.62 7.21
C LEU A 940 -5.55 29.78 7.92
N VAL A 941 -5.11 31.01 7.61
CA VAL A 941 -5.66 32.24 8.22
C VAL A 941 -7.11 32.47 7.77
N ASP A 942 -7.44 32.17 6.51
CA ASP A 942 -8.81 32.25 6.00
C ASP A 942 -9.73 31.25 6.75
N ILE A 943 -9.26 30.03 7.00
CA ILE A 943 -10.00 29.02 7.81
C ILE A 943 -10.14 29.49 9.27
N LEU A 944 -9.07 30.04 9.87
CA LEU A 944 -9.13 30.58 11.23
C LEU A 944 -10.15 31.72 11.34
N PHE A 945 -10.20 32.60 10.33
CA PHE A 945 -11.18 33.67 10.26
C PHE A 945 -12.61 33.12 10.21
N GLU A 946 -12.87 32.15 9.35
CA GLU A 946 -14.19 31.50 9.24
C GLU A 946 -14.64 30.93 10.60
N LEU A 947 -13.76 30.17 11.26
CA LEU A 947 -14.05 29.58 12.57
C LEU A 947 -14.24 30.64 13.66
N LYS A 948 -13.44 31.72 13.65
CA LYS A 948 -13.57 32.81 14.63
C LYS A 948 -14.89 33.57 14.46
N GLN A 949 -15.38 33.70 13.23
CA GLN A 949 -16.68 34.30 12.94
C GLN A 949 -17.84 33.43 13.42
N ALA A 950 -17.69 32.10 13.35
CA ALA A 950 -18.65 31.15 13.91
C ALA A 950 -18.63 31.12 15.46
N PHE A 951 -17.46 31.29 16.08
CA PHE A 951 -17.28 31.30 17.55
C PHE A 951 -16.70 32.63 18.03
N LYS A 952 -17.54 33.67 18.05
CA LYS A 952 -17.13 35.03 18.43
C LYS A 952 -16.68 35.12 19.89
N ASP A 953 -17.20 34.25 20.76
CA ASP A 953 -16.85 34.07 22.18
C ASP A 953 -15.43 33.54 22.41
N PHE A 954 -14.84 32.83 21.44
CA PHE A 954 -13.55 32.16 21.65
C PHE A 954 -12.36 33.13 21.66
N GLU A 955 -11.63 33.26 22.76
CA GLU A 955 -10.44 34.11 22.82
C GLU A 955 -9.17 33.39 22.31
N LEU A 956 -8.46 34.02 21.37
CA LEU A 956 -7.15 33.56 20.92
C LEU A 956 -6.10 33.78 22.01
N SER A 957 -5.15 32.85 22.11
CA SER A 957 -4.04 32.99 23.07
C SER A 957 -3.14 34.16 22.67
N ASP A 958 -2.49 34.81 23.65
CA ASP A 958 -1.58 35.94 23.38
C ASP A 958 -0.46 35.57 22.41
N LYS A 959 0.11 34.37 22.55
CA LYS A 959 1.12 33.84 21.61
C LYS A 959 0.60 33.75 20.18
N THR A 960 -0.68 33.40 20.00
CA THR A 960 -1.33 33.37 18.68
C THR A 960 -1.53 34.77 18.13
N LYS A 961 -2.04 35.70 18.95
CA LYS A 961 -2.22 37.11 18.59
C LYS A 961 -0.89 37.75 18.17
N ASP A 962 0.19 37.50 18.92
CA ASP A 962 1.54 37.95 18.60
C ASP A 962 2.01 37.40 17.25
N LYS A 963 1.82 36.09 17.03
CA LYS A 963 2.21 35.43 15.77
C LYS A 963 1.45 36.00 14.58
N LEU A 964 0.13 36.18 14.71
CA LEU A 964 -0.71 36.79 13.68
C LEU A 964 -0.29 38.24 13.42
N THR A 965 0.01 39.01 14.47
CA THR A 965 0.51 40.39 14.34
C THR A 965 1.82 40.43 13.54
N LEU A 966 2.76 39.53 13.80
CA LEU A 966 3.97 39.38 12.99
C LEU A 966 3.66 39.03 11.52
N TRP A 967 2.75 38.08 11.30
CA TRP A 967 2.33 37.67 9.95
C TRP A 967 1.58 38.77 9.19
N SER A 968 0.91 39.69 9.89
CA SER A 968 0.19 40.82 9.29
C SER A 968 1.08 41.78 8.49
N LYS A 969 2.40 41.77 8.75
CA LYS A 969 3.40 42.49 7.96
C LYS A 969 3.46 41.99 6.51
N THR A 970 3.00 40.78 6.24
CA THR A 970 2.89 40.23 4.88
C THR A 970 1.64 40.75 4.18
N LYS A 971 1.81 41.52 3.09
CA LYS A 971 0.72 42.21 2.37
C LYS A 971 -0.46 41.30 1.99
N SER A 972 -0.22 40.04 1.65
CA SER A 972 -1.27 39.08 1.26
C SER A 972 -2.13 38.57 2.42
N LEU A 973 -1.65 38.71 3.67
CA LEU A 973 -2.30 38.24 4.90
C LEU A 973 -2.92 39.39 5.72
N SER A 974 -2.38 40.61 5.60
CA SER A 974 -2.73 41.74 6.45
C SER A 974 -4.23 42.01 6.56
N LEU A 975 -4.95 41.97 5.42
CA LEU A 975 -6.38 42.26 5.35
C LEU A 975 -7.24 41.25 6.11
N VAL A 976 -6.84 39.98 6.15
CA VAL A 976 -7.62 38.93 6.81
C VAL A 976 -7.28 38.92 8.30
N ILE A 977 -6.00 39.07 8.65
CA ILE A 977 -5.55 39.09 10.04
C ILE A 977 -6.16 40.25 10.83
N LYS A 978 -6.26 41.45 10.23
CA LYS A 978 -6.91 42.62 10.85
C LYS A 978 -8.41 42.44 11.13
N LYS A 979 -9.03 41.39 10.58
CA LYS A 979 -10.43 41.04 10.88
C LYS A 979 -10.55 39.96 11.95
N ILE A 980 -9.43 39.29 12.29
CA ILE A 980 -9.36 38.23 13.30
C ILE A 980 -8.97 38.81 14.66
N ILE A 981 -7.92 39.65 14.66
CA ILE A 981 -7.47 40.45 15.82
C ILE A 981 -8.27 41.74 15.83
#